data_AF-A0A7W0MGC1-F1
#
_entry.id   AF-A0A7W0MGC1-F1
#
_cell.length_a   1.000
_cell.length_b   1.000
_cell.length_c   1.000
_cell.angle_alpha   90.00
_cell.angle_beta   90.00
_cell.angle_gamma   90.00
#
_symmetry.space_group_name_H-M   'P 1'
#
loop_
_entity.id
_entity.type
_entity.pdbx_description
1 polymer ?
#
loop_
_entity_poly.entity_id
_entity_poly.type
_entity_poly.pdbx_seq_one_letter_code
_entity_poly.pdbx_strand_id
1 'polypeptide(L)'
;MSSDPQEQIKLEIAHVLFTDIVGYSKLPMDQQTSRLQELNRIVRETEEFRRAEAADQLIRLPTGDGMALVFFGDPELPLKCALAINRALRSDYPHVKLRMGVHTGPIYRMADINTSNNVAGGGINIAQRVMDCGDDGHILVSNTVAEMLGQLSRWAEAMHDLGEAEVKHGVRVRVFNVYGDGYGNAELPAKLQPHALAHPEPTPAPHMTETPTSPAPPPPSPPVATPMAEKAPMGPTNEAGASRVAPNAESLRVALLYKRNAQPDEHVLKLLEGELQSHGHKVFIDRHLSIGVEWAKEIERQVRTADAVVPILSAASAQSEMVAYEVQIAHEAAQQHEDGRPRILPVRVDYEDALPDPLGGLLAPIQYFLWSNPGSDPVLVKELLQALEQPSPPDEAVPVQELKEPGGAVPLDSKLYVVRPTDDEFLHAIKRRDSIVLVKGARQMGKTSLLARGIQHAREAGTKVVITDFQTLNAQHLASIDALFQTLAGLICDQLDLDVTPEDEWNPKRGASINFARYMRRHVLGSLQTPLVWAMDEVDRLFACDFGSEVFGLFRSWHNERSLDPASPWERLTLAIVYATEAHLFITDQNQSPFNVGTRLELSDFSFDQVSELNARFVRLVGGHPYLVHRGLYNMKTHGLTLAEFENLADRDEGPFGDHLRRILVLLARDPALTEVVREVLRGRPSGPTTESFYRLRSAGVMAGDSAREAKPRCQLYANYLERHLL
;
A
#
# COMPACT_ATOMS: atom_id res chain seq x y z
N MET A 1 35.95 24.07 3.17
CA MET A 1 34.64 24.65 3.50
C MET A 1 33.62 23.54 3.36
N SER A 2 33.02 23.15 4.47
CA SER A 2 32.06 22.04 4.58
C SER A 2 30.71 22.50 4.02
N SER A 3 30.18 21.82 3.01
CA SER A 3 28.80 22.01 2.54
C SER A 3 27.89 21.01 3.26
N ASP A 4 26.97 21.55 4.05
CA ASP A 4 25.95 20.90 4.86
C ASP A 4 24.85 20.27 3.95
N PRO A 5 24.48 18.97 4.07
CA PRO A 5 23.47 18.33 3.21
C PRO A 5 22.05 18.56 3.73
N GLN A 6 21.66 19.81 3.97
CA GLN A 6 20.28 20.25 4.20
C GLN A 6 19.84 21.25 3.12
N GLU A 7 19.82 20.86 1.84
CA GLU A 7 19.19 21.70 0.82
C GLU A 7 17.66 21.65 0.95
N GLN A 8 17.15 22.70 1.60
CA GLN A 8 15.76 22.92 1.98
C GLN A 8 14.81 22.93 0.77
N ILE A 9 13.69 22.22 0.89
CA ILE A 9 12.50 22.40 0.05
C ILE A 9 12.06 23.86 0.16
N LYS A 10 12.19 24.64 -0.91
CA LYS A 10 11.90 26.08 -0.88
C LYS A 10 10.65 26.40 -1.70
N LEU A 11 9.63 26.95 -1.04
CA LEU A 11 8.43 27.47 -1.71
C LEU A 11 8.76 28.81 -2.37
N GLU A 12 8.58 28.91 -3.69
CA GLU A 12 8.81 30.13 -4.46
C GLU A 12 7.68 30.32 -5.49
N ILE A 13 7.49 31.55 -5.96
CA ILE A 13 6.68 31.82 -7.16
C ILE A 13 7.56 31.58 -8.37
N ALA A 14 7.05 30.81 -9.33
CA ALA A 14 7.70 30.65 -10.62
C ALA A 14 6.72 30.87 -11.78
N HIS A 15 7.31 31.11 -12.93
CA HIS A 15 6.62 31.37 -14.18
C HIS A 15 6.93 30.21 -15.13
N VAL A 16 5.93 29.40 -15.44
CA VAL A 16 6.09 28.11 -16.12
C VAL A 16 5.59 28.25 -17.55
N LEU A 17 6.45 27.94 -18.53
CA LEU A 17 6.06 27.63 -19.90
C LEU A 17 6.07 26.11 -20.08
N PHE A 18 4.91 25.55 -20.36
CA PHE A 18 4.75 24.14 -20.68
C PHE A 18 4.56 23.98 -22.19
N THR A 19 5.26 23.01 -22.79
CA THR A 19 5.24 22.75 -24.23
C THR A 19 4.97 21.28 -24.50
N ASP A 20 4.23 20.99 -25.57
CA ASP A 20 3.90 19.63 -25.98
C ASP A 20 3.76 19.53 -27.51
N ILE A 21 4.34 18.47 -28.09
CA ILE A 21 4.27 18.22 -29.53
C ILE A 21 2.94 17.53 -29.86
N VAL A 22 2.08 18.21 -30.61
CA VAL A 22 0.75 17.72 -30.96
C VAL A 22 0.85 16.49 -31.85
N GLY A 23 0.26 15.38 -31.40
CA GLY A 23 0.27 14.11 -32.12
C GLY A 23 1.61 13.38 -32.08
N TYR A 24 2.52 13.74 -31.17
CA TYR A 24 3.84 13.12 -31.02
C TYR A 24 3.80 11.59 -30.98
N SER A 25 2.91 11.00 -30.18
CA SER A 25 2.76 9.54 -30.03
C SER A 25 2.32 8.82 -31.30
N LYS A 26 1.77 9.53 -32.29
CA LYS A 26 1.37 8.98 -33.60
C LYS A 26 2.52 8.96 -34.62
N LEU A 27 3.64 9.60 -34.31
CA LEU A 27 4.81 9.64 -35.20
C LEU A 27 5.63 8.35 -35.07
N PRO A 28 6.29 7.89 -36.15
CA PRO A 28 7.34 6.85 -36.07
C PRO A 28 8.47 7.22 -35.09
N MET A 29 9.13 6.24 -34.47
CA MET A 29 10.13 6.46 -33.41
C MET A 29 11.34 7.32 -33.83
N ASP A 30 11.80 7.17 -35.06
CA ASP A 30 12.86 8.00 -35.65
C ASP A 30 12.42 9.47 -35.78
N GLN A 31 11.16 9.69 -36.18
CA GLN A 31 10.58 11.02 -36.25
C GLN A 31 10.31 11.60 -34.84
N GLN A 32 9.85 10.81 -33.87
CA GLN A 32 9.69 11.23 -32.48
C GLN A 32 11.01 11.78 -31.90
N THR A 33 12.10 11.05 -32.12
CA THR A 33 13.43 11.46 -31.64
C THR A 33 13.90 12.75 -32.34
N SER A 34 13.73 12.83 -33.66
CA SER A 34 14.09 14.02 -34.44
C SER A 34 13.29 15.26 -34.03
N ARG A 35 11.96 15.13 -33.84
CA ARG A 35 11.09 16.25 -33.43
C ARG A 35 11.44 16.79 -32.05
N LEU A 36 11.76 15.91 -31.10
CA LEU A 36 12.16 16.32 -29.76
C LEU A 36 13.54 17.00 -29.78
N GLN A 37 14.47 16.55 -30.62
CA GLN A 37 15.77 17.20 -30.81
C GLN A 37 15.62 18.59 -31.45
N GLU A 38 14.74 18.72 -32.45
CA GLU A 38 14.41 20.02 -33.08
C GLU A 38 13.82 20.98 -32.05
N LEU A 39 12.82 20.56 -31.26
CA LEU A 39 12.23 21.38 -30.21
C LEU A 39 13.26 21.84 -29.17
N ASN A 40 14.11 20.91 -28.69
CA ASN A 40 15.18 21.25 -27.75
C ASN A 40 16.15 22.29 -28.31
N ARG A 41 16.48 22.19 -29.61
CA ARG A 41 17.34 23.17 -30.27
C ARG A 41 16.68 24.53 -30.37
N ILE A 42 15.43 24.59 -30.85
CA ILE A 42 14.65 25.83 -30.98
C ILE A 42 14.58 26.55 -29.63
N VAL A 43 14.23 25.81 -28.57
CA VAL A 43 14.13 26.36 -27.21
C VAL A 43 15.46 26.94 -26.73
N ARG A 44 16.57 26.20 -26.89
CA ARG A 44 17.91 26.64 -26.47
C ARG A 44 18.44 27.85 -27.24
N GLU A 45 17.98 28.04 -28.48
CA GLU A 45 18.38 29.16 -29.33
C GLU A 45 17.64 30.46 -28.98
N THR A 46 16.52 30.40 -28.24
CA THR A 46 15.81 31.62 -27.79
C THR A 46 16.66 32.49 -26.87
N GLU A 47 16.49 33.81 -26.95
CA GLU A 47 17.21 34.76 -26.09
C GLU A 47 16.75 34.62 -24.63
N GLU A 48 15.45 34.39 -24.43
CA GLU A 48 14.83 34.24 -23.11
C GLU A 48 15.38 33.02 -22.35
N PHE A 49 15.53 31.88 -23.04
CA PHE A 49 16.14 30.68 -22.46
C PHE A 49 17.59 30.95 -22.06
N ARG A 50 18.40 31.49 -22.97
CA ARG A 50 19.83 31.77 -22.71
C ARG A 50 20.02 32.77 -21.58
N ARG A 51 19.18 33.79 -21.51
CA ARG A 51 19.21 34.80 -20.44
C ARG A 51 18.86 34.21 -19.09
N ALA A 52 17.81 33.40 -19.01
CA ALA A 52 17.39 32.77 -17.76
C ALA A 52 18.39 31.69 -17.30
N GLU A 53 18.96 30.93 -18.24
CA GLU A 53 20.02 29.95 -17.97
C GLU A 53 21.31 30.62 -17.46
N ALA A 54 21.76 31.70 -18.12
CA ALA A 54 22.95 32.44 -17.69
C ALA A 54 22.80 33.10 -16.30
N ALA A 55 21.57 33.36 -15.87
CA ALA A 55 21.24 33.92 -14.57
C ALA A 55 20.96 32.85 -13.48
N ASP A 56 21.05 31.55 -13.80
CA ASP A 56 20.62 30.44 -12.92
C ASP A 56 19.17 30.58 -12.42
N GLN A 57 18.30 31.16 -13.26
CA GLN A 57 16.88 31.39 -12.99
C GLN A 57 15.98 30.49 -13.84
N LEU A 58 16.50 29.37 -14.33
CA LEU A 58 15.77 28.44 -15.21
C LEU A 58 15.94 26.99 -14.77
N ILE A 59 14.82 26.31 -14.53
CA ILE A 59 14.77 24.84 -14.40
C ILE A 59 14.09 24.25 -15.64
N ARG A 60 14.60 23.12 -16.13
CA ARG A 60 14.17 22.45 -17.35
C ARG A 60 13.69 21.05 -16.99
N LEU A 61 12.43 20.75 -17.29
CA LEU A 61 11.83 19.45 -17.00
C LEU A 61 11.34 18.78 -18.28
N PRO A 62 11.98 17.71 -18.76
CA PRO A 62 11.49 16.98 -19.93
C PRO A 62 10.20 16.22 -19.59
N THR A 63 9.23 16.20 -20.50
CA THR A 63 7.91 15.56 -20.28
C THR A 63 7.66 14.36 -21.20
N GLY A 64 8.65 14.00 -22.02
CA GLY A 64 8.60 12.90 -23.00
C GLY A 64 8.34 13.39 -24.42
N ASP A 65 7.24 14.11 -24.62
CA ASP A 65 6.76 14.70 -25.88
C ASP A 65 6.95 16.23 -25.96
N GLY A 66 7.59 16.81 -24.94
CA GLY A 66 7.86 18.23 -24.83
C GLY A 66 8.74 18.55 -23.62
N MET A 67 8.54 19.74 -23.05
CA MET A 67 9.24 20.16 -21.83
C MET A 67 8.49 21.26 -21.09
N ALA A 68 8.77 21.37 -19.79
CA ALA A 68 8.45 22.54 -18.99
C ALA A 68 9.71 23.37 -18.72
N LEU A 69 9.60 24.68 -18.93
CA LEU A 69 10.60 25.68 -18.63
C LEU A 69 10.10 26.53 -17.47
N VAL A 70 10.82 26.50 -16.36
CA VAL A 70 10.40 27.10 -15.09
C VAL A 70 11.32 28.27 -14.78
N PHE A 71 10.80 29.48 -14.94
CA PHE A 71 11.53 30.73 -14.77
C PHE A 71 11.29 31.31 -13.37
N PHE A 72 12.36 31.72 -12.69
CA PHE A 72 12.32 32.29 -11.33
C PHE A 72 12.55 33.82 -11.30
N GLY A 73 12.68 34.43 -12.48
CA GLY A 73 12.98 35.85 -12.64
C GLY A 73 11.81 36.64 -13.20
N ASP A 74 12.00 37.21 -14.39
CA ASP A 74 11.04 38.09 -15.04
C ASP A 74 9.76 37.33 -15.48
N PRO A 75 8.56 37.75 -15.02
CA PRO A 75 7.27 37.11 -15.35
C PRO A 75 6.90 37.15 -16.83
N GLU A 76 7.51 38.03 -17.64
CA GLU A 76 7.27 38.08 -19.07
C GLU A 76 8.07 37.01 -19.85
N LEU A 77 9.15 36.47 -19.29
CA LEU A 77 10.07 35.58 -20.00
C LEU A 77 9.41 34.31 -20.57
N PRO A 78 8.54 33.59 -19.85
CA PRO A 78 7.91 32.40 -20.42
C PRO A 78 7.05 32.74 -21.64
N LEU A 79 6.35 33.87 -21.62
CA LEU A 79 5.50 34.26 -22.74
C LEU A 79 6.33 34.78 -23.92
N LYS A 80 7.38 35.58 -23.67
CA LYS A 80 8.34 35.99 -24.70
C LYS A 80 9.04 34.77 -25.34
N CYS A 81 9.44 33.78 -24.54
CA CYS A 81 10.01 32.53 -25.00
C CYS A 81 9.02 31.75 -25.87
N ALA A 82 7.75 31.63 -25.45
CA ALA A 82 6.70 30.98 -26.24
C ALA A 82 6.50 31.65 -27.61
N LEU A 83 6.53 32.99 -27.67
CA LEU A 83 6.46 33.74 -28.93
C LEU A 83 7.66 33.46 -29.84
N ALA A 84 8.88 33.43 -29.27
CA ALA A 84 10.10 33.14 -30.03
C ALA A 84 10.07 31.72 -30.61
N ILE A 85 9.68 30.74 -29.81
CA ILE A 85 9.49 29.34 -30.24
C ILE A 85 8.45 29.28 -31.36
N ASN A 86 7.27 29.88 -31.18
CA ASN A 86 6.20 29.85 -32.18
C ASN A 86 6.62 30.45 -33.52
N ARG A 87 7.37 31.56 -33.49
CA ARG A 87 7.90 32.19 -34.71
C ARG A 87 8.89 31.28 -35.44
N ALA A 88 9.84 30.69 -34.71
CA ALA A 88 10.81 29.75 -35.28
C ALA A 88 10.13 28.50 -35.87
N LEU A 89 9.09 27.98 -35.21
CA LEU A 89 8.29 26.88 -35.74
C LEU A 89 7.58 27.26 -37.05
N ARG A 90 7.04 28.47 -37.13
CA ARG A 90 6.35 28.97 -38.33
C ARG A 90 7.30 29.21 -39.51
N SER A 91 8.52 29.70 -39.26
CA SER A 91 9.49 30.00 -40.32
C SER A 91 10.28 28.76 -40.76
N ASP A 92 10.90 28.07 -39.81
CA ASP A 92 11.99 27.14 -40.08
C ASP A 92 11.62 25.67 -39.81
N TYR A 93 10.57 25.43 -39.01
CA TYR A 93 10.15 24.07 -38.60
C TYR A 93 8.64 23.83 -38.68
N PRO A 94 7.96 24.07 -39.82
CA PRO A 94 6.50 24.00 -39.93
C PRO A 94 5.93 22.59 -39.69
N HIS A 95 6.79 21.57 -39.74
CA HIS A 95 6.47 20.17 -39.45
C HIS A 95 6.47 19.82 -37.95
N VAL A 96 7.00 20.68 -37.09
CA VAL A 96 6.91 20.51 -35.64
C VAL A 96 5.63 21.20 -35.17
N LYS A 97 4.64 20.38 -34.80
CA LYS A 97 3.33 20.82 -34.35
C LYS A 97 3.36 20.98 -32.84
N LEU A 98 3.23 22.20 -32.31
CA LEU A 98 3.46 22.49 -30.89
C LEU A 98 2.29 23.27 -30.30
N ARG A 99 1.88 22.88 -29.10
CA ARG A 99 0.97 23.64 -28.24
C ARG A 99 1.68 24.06 -26.96
N MET A 100 1.32 25.23 -26.44
CA MET A 100 2.00 25.83 -25.30
C MET A 100 1.03 26.40 -24.28
N GLY A 101 1.37 26.30 -22.99
CA GLY A 101 0.61 26.86 -21.88
C GLY A 101 1.50 27.58 -20.89
N VAL A 102 1.06 28.75 -20.42
CA VAL A 102 1.80 29.57 -19.45
C VAL A 102 0.99 29.79 -18.18
N HIS A 103 1.64 29.59 -17.03
CA HIS A 103 1.07 29.89 -15.73
C HIS A 103 2.12 30.47 -14.78
N THR A 104 1.66 31.32 -13.87
CA THR A 104 2.47 31.86 -12.76
C THR A 104 1.83 31.43 -11.46
N GLY A 105 2.60 30.77 -10.58
CA GLY A 105 2.06 30.30 -9.32
C GLY A 105 3.12 29.69 -8.39
N PRO A 106 2.71 29.29 -7.16
CA PRO A 106 3.61 28.71 -6.19
C PRO A 106 4.09 27.31 -6.59
N ILE A 107 5.38 27.07 -6.40
CA ILE A 107 6.05 25.78 -6.60
C ILE A 107 7.07 25.53 -5.48
N TYR A 108 7.39 24.26 -5.23
CA TYR A 108 8.50 23.83 -4.39
C TYR A 108 9.73 23.57 -5.27
N ARG A 109 10.83 24.27 -5.04
CA ARG A 109 12.14 23.97 -5.60
C ARG A 109 12.84 22.94 -4.71
N MET A 110 13.36 21.89 -5.31
CA MET A 110 14.01 20.76 -4.62
C MET A 110 15.28 20.38 -5.37
N ALA A 111 16.34 20.02 -4.66
CA ALA A 111 17.50 19.38 -5.25
C ALA A 111 17.23 17.87 -5.36
N ASP A 112 17.35 17.31 -6.57
CA ASP A 112 17.35 15.86 -6.77
C ASP A 112 18.65 15.23 -6.20
N ILE A 113 18.64 13.93 -5.94
CA ILE A 113 19.78 13.13 -5.48
C ILE A 113 20.98 13.24 -6.44
N ASN A 114 20.73 13.56 -7.72
CA ASN A 114 21.75 13.83 -8.72
C ASN A 114 22.29 15.28 -8.71
N THR A 115 22.00 16.08 -7.68
CA THR A 115 22.32 17.53 -7.60
C THR A 115 21.67 18.40 -8.71
N SER A 116 20.67 17.88 -9.42
CA SER A 116 19.88 18.65 -10.39
C SER A 116 18.68 19.34 -9.74
N ASN A 117 18.54 20.64 -9.97
CA ASN A 117 17.39 21.42 -9.51
C ASN A 117 16.08 20.96 -10.17
N ASN A 118 15.07 20.60 -9.38
CA ASN A 118 13.76 20.13 -9.80
C ASN A 118 12.63 20.98 -9.15
N VAL A 119 11.40 20.87 -9.67
CA VAL A 119 10.23 21.56 -9.10
C VAL A 119 8.99 20.68 -9.03
N ALA A 120 8.18 20.88 -7.99
CA ALA A 120 6.90 20.22 -7.81
C ALA A 120 5.85 21.20 -7.25
N GLY A 121 4.56 21.00 -7.53
CA GLY A 121 3.47 21.76 -6.89
C GLY A 121 2.36 22.23 -7.82
N GLY A 122 1.48 23.08 -7.29
CA GLY A 122 0.29 23.56 -8.01
C GLY A 122 0.62 24.35 -9.28
N GLY A 123 1.67 25.18 -9.27
CA GLY A 123 2.03 26.04 -10.40
C GLY A 123 2.33 25.27 -11.69
N ILE A 124 3.10 24.18 -11.62
CA ILE A 124 3.42 23.36 -12.80
C ILE A 124 2.19 22.58 -13.30
N ASN A 125 1.34 22.09 -12.40
CA ASN A 125 0.12 21.37 -12.74
C ASN A 125 -0.89 22.26 -13.49
N ILE A 126 -1.04 23.52 -13.09
CA ILE A 126 -1.92 24.46 -13.79
C ILE A 126 -1.34 24.83 -15.16
N ALA A 127 -0.03 25.04 -15.29
CA ALA A 127 0.60 25.31 -16.60
C ALA A 127 0.32 24.19 -17.62
N GLN A 128 0.45 22.94 -17.19
CA GLN A 128 0.12 21.78 -18.02
C GLN A 128 -1.36 21.76 -18.40
N ARG A 129 -2.27 22.04 -17.46
CA ARG A 129 -3.73 22.08 -17.71
C ARG A 129 -4.12 23.17 -18.70
N VAL A 130 -3.48 24.34 -18.60
CA VAL A 130 -3.67 25.44 -19.56
C VAL A 130 -3.20 25.00 -20.95
N MET A 131 -2.02 24.40 -21.06
CA MET A 131 -1.50 23.85 -22.33
C MET A 131 -2.44 22.80 -22.92
N ASP A 132 -2.98 21.90 -22.10
CA ASP A 132 -3.87 20.82 -22.51
C ASP A 132 -5.16 21.31 -23.18
N CYS A 133 -5.54 22.58 -22.98
CA CYS A 133 -6.70 23.19 -23.63
C CYS A 133 -6.45 23.55 -25.10
N GLY A 134 -5.18 23.62 -25.52
CA GLY A 134 -4.78 24.10 -26.84
C GLY A 134 -4.53 22.99 -27.85
N ASP A 135 -4.66 23.39 -29.12
CA ASP A 135 -4.25 22.63 -30.31
C ASP A 135 -2.94 23.18 -30.91
N ASP A 136 -2.53 22.66 -32.07
CA ASP A 136 -1.33 23.14 -32.79
C ASP A 136 -1.32 24.68 -32.95
N GLY A 137 -0.18 25.26 -32.63
CA GLY A 137 0.08 26.70 -32.75
C GLY A 137 -0.52 27.56 -31.64
N HIS A 138 -1.32 27.00 -30.72
CA HIS A 138 -1.88 27.76 -29.60
C HIS A 138 -0.83 28.10 -28.54
N ILE A 139 -0.92 29.33 -28.05
CA ILE A 139 -0.20 29.83 -26.88
C ILE A 139 -1.27 30.25 -25.87
N LEU A 140 -1.50 29.42 -24.86
CA LEU A 140 -2.56 29.64 -23.88
C LEU A 140 -1.97 30.13 -22.57
N VAL A 141 -2.69 30.99 -21.86
CA VAL A 141 -2.26 31.50 -20.55
C VAL A 141 -3.40 31.39 -19.53
N SER A 142 -3.04 31.12 -18.27
CA SER A 142 -4.00 31.12 -17.16
C SER A 142 -4.53 32.51 -16.85
N ASN A 143 -5.69 32.59 -16.18
CA ASN A 143 -6.22 33.84 -15.61
C ASN A 143 -5.19 34.63 -14.78
N THR A 144 -4.38 33.97 -13.95
CA THR A 144 -3.35 34.63 -13.14
C THR A 144 -2.30 35.36 -13.99
N VAL A 145 -1.92 34.80 -15.14
CA VAL A 145 -0.98 35.44 -16.07
C VAL A 145 -1.65 36.57 -16.83
N ALA A 146 -2.91 36.38 -17.24
CA ALA A 146 -3.69 37.41 -17.93
C ALA A 146 -3.92 38.64 -17.04
N GLU A 147 -4.26 38.46 -15.77
CA GLU A 147 -4.41 39.55 -14.80
C GLU A 147 -3.07 40.27 -14.52
N MET A 148 -1.98 39.50 -14.44
CA MET A 148 -0.64 40.04 -14.15
C MET A 148 -0.06 40.84 -15.31
N LEU A 149 -0.13 40.30 -16.54
CA LEU A 149 0.52 40.89 -17.71
C LEU A 149 -0.43 41.77 -18.55
N GLY A 150 -1.74 41.56 -18.46
CA GLY A 150 -2.75 42.30 -19.23
C GLY A 150 -2.84 43.79 -18.89
N GLN A 151 -2.17 44.25 -17.82
CA GLN A 151 -2.02 45.68 -17.53
C GLN A 151 -1.00 46.39 -18.43
N LEU A 152 -0.15 45.62 -19.15
CA LEU A 152 0.83 46.16 -20.08
C LEU A 152 0.22 46.21 -21.48
N SER A 153 0.27 47.38 -22.13
CA SER A 153 -0.38 47.63 -23.43
C SER A 153 -0.05 46.58 -24.49
N ARG A 154 1.19 46.08 -24.51
CA ARG A 154 1.64 45.01 -25.42
C ARG A 154 0.86 43.71 -25.27
N TRP A 155 0.53 43.31 -24.04
CA TRP A 155 -0.11 42.03 -23.75
C TRP A 155 -1.64 42.14 -23.75
N ALA A 156 -2.15 43.31 -23.35
CA ALA A 156 -3.58 43.62 -23.42
C ALA A 156 -4.17 43.44 -24.83
N GLU A 157 -3.42 43.83 -25.87
CA GLU A 157 -3.85 43.71 -27.26
C GLU A 157 -3.69 42.30 -27.85
N ALA A 158 -2.87 41.44 -27.23
CA ALA A 158 -2.55 40.11 -27.73
C ALA A 158 -3.33 38.98 -27.02
N MET A 159 -3.93 39.26 -25.85
CA MET A 159 -4.65 38.28 -25.02
C MET A 159 -6.16 38.31 -25.30
N HIS A 160 -6.69 37.15 -25.67
CA HIS A 160 -8.09 36.97 -26.03
C HIS A 160 -8.72 35.95 -25.07
N ASP A 161 -9.71 36.35 -24.28
CA ASP A 161 -10.37 35.47 -23.32
C ASP A 161 -11.17 34.36 -24.02
N LEU A 162 -10.90 33.11 -23.66
CA LEU A 162 -11.64 31.94 -24.17
C LEU A 162 -12.68 31.40 -23.17
N GLY A 163 -12.76 31.96 -21.96
CA GLY A 163 -13.66 31.51 -20.91
C GLY A 163 -13.12 30.34 -20.08
N GLU A 164 -14.02 29.68 -19.35
CA GLU A 164 -13.67 28.54 -18.49
C GLU A 164 -13.64 27.22 -19.28
N ALA A 165 -12.50 26.52 -19.20
CA ALA A 165 -12.33 25.17 -19.69
C ALA A 165 -12.43 24.18 -18.52
N GLU A 166 -13.26 23.16 -18.64
CA GLU A 166 -13.19 22.00 -17.73
C GLU A 166 -12.02 21.11 -18.15
N VAL A 167 -11.05 20.96 -17.25
CA VAL A 167 -9.87 20.12 -17.44
C VAL A 167 -9.95 18.86 -16.58
N LYS A 168 -8.98 17.95 -16.72
CA LYS A 168 -8.93 16.67 -16.00
C LYS A 168 -9.20 16.85 -14.50
N HIS A 169 -9.97 15.94 -13.91
CA HIS A 169 -10.42 15.94 -12.50
C HIS A 169 -11.47 17.01 -12.16
N GLY A 170 -12.26 17.48 -13.13
CA GLY A 170 -13.38 18.41 -12.90
C GLY A 170 -12.96 19.82 -12.48
N VAL A 171 -11.67 20.15 -12.59
CA VAL A 171 -11.16 21.48 -12.27
C VAL A 171 -11.48 22.40 -13.43
N ARG A 172 -12.02 23.58 -13.15
CA ARG A 172 -12.25 24.62 -14.14
C ARG A 172 -11.09 25.60 -14.14
N VAL A 173 -10.53 25.86 -15.32
CA VAL A 173 -9.46 26.85 -15.51
C VAL A 173 -9.93 27.85 -16.55
N ARG A 174 -9.91 29.14 -16.21
CA ARG A 174 -10.14 30.20 -17.20
C ARG A 174 -8.86 30.44 -17.99
N VAL A 175 -8.99 30.40 -19.32
CA VAL A 175 -7.86 30.38 -20.25
C VAL A 175 -7.98 31.52 -21.26
N PHE A 176 -6.84 32.13 -21.58
CA PHE A 176 -6.73 33.20 -22.57
C PHE A 176 -5.80 32.73 -23.69
N ASN A 177 -6.18 33.00 -24.94
CA ASN A 177 -5.37 32.73 -26.11
C ASN A 177 -4.48 33.93 -26.45
N VAL A 178 -3.21 33.67 -26.76
CA VAL A 178 -2.24 34.70 -27.14
C VAL A 178 -1.88 34.55 -28.61
N TYR A 179 -2.31 35.51 -29.41
CA TYR A 179 -2.00 35.58 -30.84
C TYR A 179 -1.94 37.03 -31.33
N GLY A 180 -1.31 37.23 -32.47
CA GLY A 180 -1.18 38.54 -33.12
C GLY A 180 -0.44 38.42 -34.45
N ASP A 181 0.06 39.54 -34.97
CA ASP A 181 0.74 39.56 -36.27
C ASP A 181 2.01 38.69 -36.26
N GLY A 182 1.93 37.54 -36.93
CA GLY A 182 3.04 36.61 -37.13
C GLY A 182 3.26 35.59 -36.01
N TYR A 183 2.33 35.40 -35.06
CA TYR A 183 2.44 34.39 -34.00
C TYR A 183 1.08 33.95 -33.42
N GLY A 184 1.07 32.80 -32.74
CA GLY A 184 -0.10 32.22 -32.08
C GLY A 184 -1.08 31.57 -33.07
N ASN A 185 -2.20 31.03 -32.58
CA ASN A 185 -3.28 30.49 -33.42
C ASN A 185 -4.58 31.19 -33.01
N ALA A 186 -5.28 31.81 -33.95
CA ALA A 186 -6.51 32.58 -33.68
C ALA A 186 -7.78 31.71 -33.71
N GLU A 187 -7.68 30.43 -34.13
CA GLU A 187 -8.81 29.51 -34.10
C GLU A 187 -9.24 29.19 -32.66
N LEU A 188 -10.51 28.81 -32.49
CA LEU A 188 -10.99 28.36 -31.19
C LEU A 188 -10.53 26.90 -30.97
N PRO A 189 -9.84 26.58 -29.85
CA PRO A 189 -9.41 25.21 -29.59
C PRO A 189 -10.58 24.24 -29.61
N ALA A 190 -10.37 23.04 -30.16
CA ALA A 190 -11.42 22.02 -30.34
C ALA A 190 -12.15 21.67 -29.04
N LYS A 191 -11.45 21.71 -27.90
CA LYS A 191 -12.02 21.47 -26.56
C LYS A 191 -13.01 22.53 -26.09
N LEU A 192 -12.98 23.73 -26.68
CA LEU A 192 -13.83 24.87 -26.33
C LEU A 192 -14.90 25.15 -27.39
N GLN A 193 -14.96 24.33 -28.44
CA GLN A 193 -16.04 24.41 -29.42
C GLN A 193 -17.33 23.82 -28.82
N PRO A 194 -18.49 24.49 -28.96
CA PRO A 194 -19.77 23.94 -28.52
C PRO A 194 -20.17 22.77 -29.43
N HIS A 195 -19.86 21.54 -29.04
CA HIS A 195 -20.38 20.36 -29.73
C HIS A 195 -21.80 20.02 -29.24
N ALA A 196 -22.73 20.01 -30.20
CA ALA A 196 -24.11 19.61 -30.06
C ALA A 196 -24.25 18.24 -29.36
N LEU A 197 -25.07 18.22 -28.31
CA LEU A 197 -25.52 17.03 -27.59
C LEU A 197 -26.22 16.06 -28.55
N ALA A 198 -25.53 15.00 -28.96
CA ALA A 198 -26.16 13.82 -29.53
C ALA A 198 -26.63 12.91 -28.38
N HIS A 199 -27.93 12.92 -28.10
CA HIS A 199 -28.59 11.96 -27.23
C HIS A 199 -28.74 10.60 -27.94
N PRO A 200 -28.42 9.46 -27.31
CA PRO A 200 -28.95 8.16 -27.74
C PRO A 200 -30.33 7.93 -27.08
N GLU A 201 -31.32 7.61 -27.91
CA GLU A 201 -32.66 7.17 -27.51
C GLU A 201 -32.64 5.84 -26.72
N PRO A 202 -33.62 5.59 -25.82
CA PRO A 202 -33.74 4.34 -25.08
C PRO A 202 -34.49 3.26 -25.87
N THR A 203 -33.97 2.03 -25.87
CA THR A 203 -34.61 0.82 -26.43
C THR A 203 -35.48 0.13 -25.36
N PRO A 204 -36.64 -0.48 -25.71
CA PRO A 204 -37.69 -0.84 -24.74
C PRO A 204 -37.50 -2.23 -24.09
N ALA A 205 -38.01 -2.37 -22.86
CA ALA A 205 -38.00 -3.60 -22.07
C ALA A 205 -39.05 -4.63 -22.54
N PRO A 206 -38.83 -5.95 -22.37
CA PRO A 206 -39.82 -6.97 -22.69
C PRO A 206 -40.77 -7.27 -21.51
N HIS A 207 -41.99 -7.64 -21.90
CA HIS A 207 -43.18 -7.89 -21.08
C HIS A 207 -43.07 -9.06 -20.08
N MET A 208 -43.66 -8.86 -18.90
CA MET A 208 -44.05 -9.91 -17.96
C MET A 208 -45.34 -10.60 -18.41
N THR A 209 -45.39 -11.93 -18.30
CA THR A 209 -46.62 -12.74 -18.36
C THR A 209 -46.67 -13.74 -17.20
N GLU A 210 -47.89 -14.18 -16.91
CA GLU A 210 -48.46 -14.58 -15.62
C GLU A 210 -48.09 -15.99 -15.10
N THR A 211 -48.45 -16.20 -13.82
CA THR A 211 -48.43 -17.43 -13.00
C THR A 211 -49.41 -18.51 -13.50
N PRO A 212 -49.31 -19.78 -13.01
CA PRO A 212 -50.25 -20.22 -11.95
C PRO A 212 -49.74 -21.29 -10.94
N THR A 213 -50.18 -21.10 -9.68
CA THR A 213 -50.73 -22.06 -8.67
C THR A 213 -49.95 -23.27 -8.09
N SER A 214 -50.06 -23.37 -6.75
CA SER A 214 -49.68 -24.43 -5.78
C SER A 214 -50.56 -25.71 -5.87
N PRO A 215 -50.19 -26.83 -5.19
CA PRO A 215 -50.80 -27.09 -3.88
C PRO A 215 -49.91 -27.77 -2.79
N ALA A 216 -50.15 -27.30 -1.55
CA ALA A 216 -50.18 -27.86 -0.18
C ALA A 216 -49.53 -29.21 0.29
N PRO A 217 -49.26 -29.37 1.63
CA PRO A 217 -48.37 -30.35 2.30
C PRO A 217 -49.12 -31.53 2.97
N PRO A 218 -48.44 -32.48 3.68
CA PRO A 218 -48.67 -32.66 5.15
C PRO A 218 -47.43 -33.29 5.92
N PRO A 219 -47.52 -33.91 7.15
CA PRO A 219 -46.94 -33.40 8.41
C PRO A 219 -46.10 -34.47 9.23
N PRO A 220 -46.15 -34.60 10.58
CA PRO A 220 -45.03 -34.32 11.52
C PRO A 220 -44.45 -35.53 12.32
N SER A 221 -43.46 -35.23 13.18
CA SER A 221 -42.70 -36.00 14.23
C SER A 221 -43.57 -36.82 15.24
N PRO A 222 -43.09 -37.57 16.30
CA PRO A 222 -41.79 -37.65 17.05
C PRO A 222 -41.49 -39.12 17.58
N PRO A 223 -40.93 -39.47 18.79
CA PRO A 223 -40.15 -38.78 19.85
C PRO A 223 -38.91 -39.53 20.48
N VAL A 224 -38.09 -38.73 21.21
CA VAL A 224 -37.34 -38.90 22.50
C VAL A 224 -37.08 -40.29 23.14
N ALA A 225 -35.83 -40.52 23.61
CA ALA A 225 -35.51 -41.12 24.93
C ALA A 225 -34.01 -41.02 25.33
N THR A 226 -33.75 -40.51 26.53
CA THR A 226 -32.52 -40.72 27.36
C THR A 226 -32.69 -42.01 28.19
N PRO A 227 -31.63 -42.66 28.73
CA PRO A 227 -31.29 -42.44 30.15
C PRO A 227 -29.83 -42.71 30.64
N MET A 228 -29.51 -42.06 31.78
CA MET A 228 -28.82 -42.53 33.01
C MET A 228 -27.34 -43.03 33.07
N ALA A 229 -26.54 -42.24 33.80
CA ALA A 229 -25.63 -42.51 34.94
C ALA A 229 -25.09 -43.93 35.28
N GLU A 230 -23.77 -44.03 35.57
CA GLU A 230 -23.15 -44.69 36.75
C GLU A 230 -21.63 -44.35 36.84
N LYS A 231 -21.18 -43.67 37.91
CA LYS A 231 -20.41 -44.13 39.10
C LYS A 231 -18.90 -44.40 38.92
N ALA A 232 -18.14 -43.71 39.79
CA ALA A 232 -16.70 -43.86 40.06
C ALA A 232 -16.33 -45.20 40.74
N PRO A 233 -15.02 -45.49 40.90
CA PRO A 233 -14.47 -45.41 42.27
C PRO A 233 -13.07 -44.79 42.40
N MET A 234 -12.76 -44.45 43.65
CA MET A 234 -11.59 -43.77 44.23
C MET A 234 -10.29 -44.61 44.24
N GLY A 235 -9.15 -43.89 44.12
CA GLY A 235 -7.90 -43.98 44.93
C GLY A 235 -7.12 -45.30 45.05
N PRO A 236 -5.81 -45.29 45.44
CA PRO A 236 -5.19 -44.31 46.33
C PRO A 236 -3.77 -43.80 45.94
N THR A 237 -3.43 -42.72 46.64
CA THR A 237 -2.13 -42.12 47.01
C THR A 237 -0.83 -42.93 46.88
N ASN A 238 0.25 -42.28 46.44
CA ASN A 238 1.50 -42.24 47.23
C ASN A 238 2.45 -41.10 46.82
N GLU A 239 2.97 -40.44 47.86
CA GLU A 239 3.99 -39.39 47.85
C GLU A 239 5.41 -39.96 47.65
N ALA A 240 6.32 -39.00 47.38
CA ALA A 240 7.76 -39.01 47.63
C ALA A 240 8.69 -39.62 46.56
N GLY A 241 9.50 -38.73 45.97
CA GLY A 241 10.62 -39.09 45.10
C GLY A 241 11.38 -37.87 44.60
N ALA A 242 11.85 -37.02 45.52
CA ALA A 242 12.80 -35.96 45.19
C ALA A 242 14.11 -36.59 44.68
N SER A 243 14.35 -36.53 43.37
CA SER A 243 15.63 -36.87 42.76
C SER A 243 16.32 -35.59 42.32
N ARG A 244 17.38 -35.22 43.05
CA ARG A 244 18.33 -34.16 42.69
C ARG A 244 18.95 -34.50 41.33
N VAL A 245 18.63 -33.73 40.29
CA VAL A 245 19.39 -33.71 39.05
C VAL A 245 20.59 -32.77 39.24
N ALA A 246 21.75 -33.23 38.80
CA ALA A 246 23.04 -32.57 38.94
C ALA A 246 23.12 -31.25 38.14
N PRO A 247 23.88 -30.24 38.61
CA PRO A 247 23.95 -28.94 37.96
C PRO A 247 24.98 -28.98 36.83
N ASN A 248 24.54 -29.05 35.56
CA ASN A 248 25.45 -28.82 34.44
C ASN A 248 24.75 -28.40 33.13
N ALA A 249 23.66 -27.65 33.20
CA ALA A 249 23.10 -26.95 32.05
C ALA A 249 23.31 -25.44 32.26
N GLU A 250 23.91 -24.76 31.28
CA GLU A 250 23.98 -23.30 31.29
C GLU A 250 22.57 -22.73 31.47
N SER A 251 22.41 -21.78 32.40
CA SER A 251 21.11 -21.16 32.69
C SER A 251 20.66 -20.33 31.48
N LEU A 252 19.83 -20.93 30.62
CA LEU A 252 19.23 -20.26 29.46
C LEU A 252 18.20 -19.21 29.87
N ARG A 253 18.09 -18.13 29.09
CA ARG A 253 17.00 -17.17 29.14
C ARG A 253 15.89 -17.60 28.19
N VAL A 254 14.72 -17.89 28.73
CA VAL A 254 13.57 -18.37 27.97
C VAL A 254 12.44 -17.35 28.07
N ALA A 255 11.92 -16.89 26.93
CA ALA A 255 10.74 -16.04 26.89
C ALA A 255 9.49 -16.87 26.53
N LEU A 256 8.46 -16.83 27.38
CA LEU A 256 7.16 -17.47 27.10
C LEU A 256 6.19 -16.42 26.54
N LEU A 257 5.71 -16.63 25.32
CA LEU A 257 4.74 -15.75 24.65
C LEU A 257 3.35 -16.39 24.74
N TYR A 258 2.37 -15.67 25.26
CA TYR A 258 1.02 -16.21 25.47
C TYR A 258 -0.03 -15.11 25.36
N LYS A 259 -1.29 -15.50 25.12
CA LYS A 259 -2.42 -14.60 25.25
C LYS A 259 -2.97 -14.63 26.68
N ARG A 260 -3.07 -13.45 27.30
CA ARG A 260 -3.64 -13.30 28.65
C ARG A 260 -5.13 -13.66 28.68
N ASN A 261 -5.60 -14.22 29.80
CA ASN A 261 -7.00 -14.62 30.00
C ASN A 261 -7.53 -15.65 28.97
N ALA A 262 -6.63 -16.40 28.32
CA ALA A 262 -6.98 -17.49 27.43
C ALA A 262 -6.77 -18.84 28.13
N GLN A 263 -7.79 -19.69 28.09
CA GLN A 263 -7.71 -21.09 28.51
C GLN A 263 -7.79 -21.95 27.24
N PRO A 264 -6.94 -23.00 27.09
CA PRO A 264 -6.07 -23.61 28.11
C PRO A 264 -4.68 -22.97 28.27
N ASP A 265 -4.37 -21.87 27.56
CA ASP A 265 -3.04 -21.28 27.48
C ASP A 265 -2.42 -20.98 28.85
N GLU A 266 -3.20 -20.43 29.79
CA GLU A 266 -2.71 -20.13 31.13
C GLU A 266 -2.31 -21.38 31.95
N HIS A 267 -2.95 -22.54 31.70
CA HIS A 267 -2.54 -23.79 32.32
C HIS A 267 -1.14 -24.18 31.83
N VAL A 268 -0.98 -24.22 30.51
CA VAL A 268 0.30 -24.55 29.85
C VAL A 268 1.39 -23.55 30.23
N LEU A 269 1.07 -22.26 30.31
CA LEU A 269 2.00 -21.22 30.77
C LEU A 269 2.51 -21.50 32.19
N LYS A 270 1.60 -21.78 33.14
CA LYS A 270 1.98 -22.04 34.54
C LYS A 270 2.81 -23.31 34.67
N LEU A 271 2.47 -24.35 33.91
CA LEU A 271 3.24 -25.59 33.83
C LEU A 271 4.67 -25.31 33.35
N LEU A 272 4.82 -24.68 32.18
CA LEU A 272 6.12 -24.42 31.58
C LEU A 272 6.96 -23.45 32.42
N GLU A 273 6.35 -22.41 33.01
CA GLU A 273 7.04 -21.50 33.93
C GLU A 273 7.64 -22.26 35.12
N GLY A 274 6.84 -23.08 35.81
CA GLY A 274 7.29 -23.81 37.00
C GLY A 274 8.40 -24.82 36.67
N GLU A 275 8.22 -25.58 35.59
CA GLU A 275 9.18 -26.60 35.18
C GLU A 275 10.51 -25.99 34.71
N LEU A 276 10.47 -24.97 33.85
CA LEU A 276 11.69 -24.29 33.37
C LEU A 276 12.47 -23.62 34.53
N GLN A 277 11.76 -22.98 35.47
CA GLN A 277 12.40 -22.38 36.65
C GLN A 277 13.03 -23.45 37.56
N SER A 278 12.35 -24.58 37.76
CA SER A 278 12.87 -25.69 38.58
C SER A 278 14.13 -26.33 37.98
N HIS A 279 14.28 -26.29 36.65
CA HIS A 279 15.46 -26.74 35.90
C HIS A 279 16.56 -25.65 35.78
N GLY A 280 16.38 -24.50 36.44
CA GLY A 280 17.43 -23.46 36.55
C GLY A 280 17.47 -22.44 35.41
N HIS A 281 16.46 -22.42 34.53
CA HIS A 281 16.35 -21.43 33.46
C HIS A 281 15.75 -20.10 33.96
N LYS A 282 16.15 -18.98 33.34
CA LYS A 282 15.58 -17.67 33.59
C LYS A 282 14.39 -17.45 32.67
N VAL A 283 13.19 -17.51 33.23
CA VAL A 283 11.95 -17.35 32.45
C VAL A 283 11.49 -15.90 32.48
N PHE A 284 11.27 -15.33 31.29
CA PHE A 284 10.58 -14.05 31.10
C PHE A 284 9.15 -14.31 30.63
N ILE A 285 8.20 -13.64 31.27
CA ILE A 285 6.78 -13.65 30.92
C ILE A 285 6.28 -12.22 31.00
N ASP A 286 5.58 -11.75 29.97
CA ASP A 286 4.96 -10.43 30.03
C ASP A 286 3.71 -10.46 30.94
N ARG A 287 3.92 -10.03 32.19
CA ARG A 287 2.89 -9.87 33.24
C ARG A 287 2.68 -8.41 33.67
N HIS A 288 3.41 -7.46 33.08
CA HIS A 288 3.51 -6.10 33.63
C HIS A 288 2.23 -5.27 33.39
N LEU A 289 1.83 -4.52 34.42
CA LEU A 289 0.65 -3.64 34.50
C LEU A 289 0.95 -2.16 34.17
N SER A 290 2.23 -1.76 34.13
CA SER A 290 2.65 -0.39 33.85
C SER A 290 2.96 -0.23 32.35
N ILE A 291 1.91 -0.11 31.54
CA ILE A 291 2.02 -0.10 30.08
C ILE A 291 2.47 1.28 29.59
N GLY A 292 3.52 1.32 28.77
CA GLY A 292 4.15 2.54 28.27
C GLY A 292 5.37 2.26 27.39
N VAL A 293 6.04 3.32 26.93
CA VAL A 293 7.19 3.25 25.99
C VAL A 293 8.34 2.40 26.52
N GLU A 294 8.66 2.48 27.81
CA GLU A 294 9.76 1.70 28.41
C GLU A 294 9.41 0.22 28.56
N TRP A 295 8.14 -0.11 28.82
CA TRP A 295 7.66 -1.49 28.82
C TRP A 295 7.75 -2.11 27.41
N ALA A 296 7.36 -1.36 26.38
CA ALA A 296 7.48 -1.80 24.99
C ALA A 296 8.92 -2.12 24.58
N LYS A 297 9.87 -1.26 24.94
CA LYS A 297 11.31 -1.49 24.71
C LYS A 297 11.82 -2.72 25.47
N GLU A 298 11.33 -2.93 26.69
CA GLU A 298 11.75 -4.04 27.53
C GLU A 298 11.27 -5.39 26.99
N ILE A 299 10.04 -5.51 26.49
CA ILE A 299 9.55 -6.74 25.82
C ILE A 299 10.46 -7.10 24.65
N GLU A 300 10.71 -6.13 23.77
CA GLU A 300 11.56 -6.37 22.59
C GLU A 300 12.98 -6.77 23.01
N ARG A 301 13.56 -6.09 24.00
CA ARG A 301 14.88 -6.44 24.54
C ARG A 301 14.90 -7.87 25.09
N GLN A 302 13.88 -8.27 25.84
CA GLN A 302 13.82 -9.59 26.45
C GLN A 302 13.66 -10.69 25.39
N VAL A 303 12.79 -10.49 24.39
CA VAL A 303 12.63 -11.44 23.29
C VAL A 303 13.90 -11.55 22.45
N ARG A 304 14.51 -10.42 22.03
CA ARG A 304 15.73 -10.42 21.20
C ARG A 304 16.94 -11.02 21.90
N THR A 305 17.03 -10.85 23.21
CA THR A 305 18.18 -11.35 23.99
C THR A 305 17.93 -12.73 24.58
N ALA A 306 16.76 -13.34 24.38
CA ALA A 306 16.49 -14.68 24.86
C ALA A 306 17.37 -15.71 24.14
N ASP A 307 17.66 -16.83 24.82
CA ASP A 307 18.30 -17.99 24.22
C ASP A 307 17.26 -18.87 23.52
N ALA A 308 16.03 -18.89 24.04
CA ALA A 308 14.86 -19.52 23.41
C ALA A 308 13.58 -18.73 23.66
N VAL A 309 12.66 -18.80 22.70
CA VAL A 309 11.32 -18.21 22.73
C VAL A 309 10.31 -19.33 22.53
N VAL A 310 9.31 -19.41 23.41
CA VAL A 310 8.27 -20.45 23.39
C VAL A 310 6.91 -19.79 23.20
N PRO A 311 6.40 -19.72 21.96
CA PRO A 311 5.04 -19.28 21.67
C PRO A 311 4.01 -20.34 22.07
N ILE A 312 3.05 -19.99 22.93
CA ILE A 312 1.93 -20.84 23.36
C ILE A 312 0.70 -20.50 22.49
N LEU A 313 0.32 -21.42 21.61
CA LEU A 313 -0.57 -21.21 20.46
C LEU A 313 -1.83 -22.09 20.55
N SER A 314 -2.90 -21.59 21.16
CA SER A 314 -4.25 -22.12 21.00
C SER A 314 -4.99 -21.40 19.87
N ALA A 315 -6.23 -21.82 19.58
CA ALA A 315 -7.11 -21.10 18.67
C ALA A 315 -7.25 -19.61 19.04
N ALA A 316 -7.22 -19.26 20.33
CA ALA A 316 -7.36 -17.88 20.78
C ALA A 316 -6.06 -17.06 20.63
N SER A 317 -4.91 -17.64 20.96
CA SER A 317 -3.61 -16.93 20.88
C SER A 317 -3.02 -16.92 19.47
N ALA A 318 -3.36 -17.88 18.62
CA ALA A 318 -3.04 -17.85 17.19
C ALA A 318 -3.60 -16.59 16.49
N GLN A 319 -4.69 -16.02 17.01
CA GLN A 319 -5.30 -14.78 16.52
C GLN A 319 -4.81 -13.50 17.22
N SER A 320 -3.82 -13.61 18.13
CA SER A 320 -3.32 -12.46 18.88
C SER A 320 -2.28 -11.67 18.08
N GLU A 321 -2.61 -10.40 17.76
CA GLU A 321 -1.68 -9.48 17.09
C GLU A 321 -0.37 -9.25 17.88
N MET A 322 -0.44 -9.30 19.22
CA MET A 322 0.73 -9.12 20.07
C MET A 322 1.62 -10.36 20.04
N VAL A 323 1.05 -11.57 20.16
CA VAL A 323 1.81 -12.82 20.07
C VAL A 323 2.45 -12.95 18.69
N ALA A 324 1.70 -12.66 17.62
CA ALA A 324 2.23 -12.65 16.25
C ALA A 324 3.41 -11.68 16.09
N TYR A 325 3.32 -10.50 16.69
CA TYR A 325 4.38 -9.50 16.68
C TYR A 325 5.62 -9.93 17.49
N GLU A 326 5.44 -10.51 18.68
CA GLU A 326 6.55 -11.02 19.49
C GLU A 326 7.28 -12.19 18.81
N VAL A 327 6.53 -13.08 18.14
CA VAL A 327 7.10 -14.15 17.31
C VAL A 327 7.89 -13.57 16.14
N GLN A 328 7.38 -12.51 15.49
CA GLN A 328 8.11 -11.82 14.44
C GLN A 328 9.43 -11.24 14.95
N ILE A 329 9.44 -10.59 16.13
CA ILE A 329 10.68 -10.09 16.76
C ILE A 329 11.68 -11.22 16.98
N ALA A 330 11.22 -12.35 17.52
CA ALA A 330 12.07 -13.51 17.77
C ALA A 330 12.68 -14.04 16.46
N HIS A 331 11.89 -14.11 15.40
CA HIS A 331 12.33 -14.57 14.08
C HIS A 331 13.34 -13.63 13.45
N GLU A 332 13.09 -12.32 13.49
CA GLU A 332 14.05 -11.31 13.01
C GLU A 332 15.38 -11.39 13.77
N ALA A 333 15.35 -11.55 15.10
CA ALA A 333 16.55 -11.69 15.91
C ALA A 333 17.33 -12.98 15.57
N ALA A 334 16.63 -14.11 15.41
CA ALA A 334 17.23 -15.37 15.02
C ALA A 334 17.93 -15.30 13.66
N GLN A 335 17.38 -14.56 12.70
CA GLN A 335 18.02 -14.35 11.40
C GLN A 335 19.25 -13.43 11.45
N GLN A 336 19.31 -12.51 12.43
CA GLN A 336 20.39 -11.54 12.57
C GLN A 336 21.60 -12.10 13.34
N HIS A 337 21.40 -13.06 14.23
CA HIS A 337 22.48 -13.67 14.98
C HIS A 337 23.09 -14.86 14.23
N GLU A 338 24.42 -14.91 14.15
CA GLU A 338 25.15 -16.00 13.48
C GLU A 338 24.88 -17.39 14.08
N ASP A 339 24.43 -17.45 15.34
CA ASP A 339 24.11 -18.68 16.06
C ASP A 339 22.61 -19.04 16.04
N GLY A 340 21.78 -18.25 15.34
CA GLY A 340 20.36 -18.52 15.17
C GLY A 340 19.48 -18.27 16.40
N ARG A 341 19.95 -17.51 17.41
CA ARG A 341 19.18 -17.22 18.64
C ARG A 341 18.31 -15.97 18.53
N PRO A 342 17.12 -15.91 19.18
CA PRO A 342 16.54 -16.94 20.02
C PRO A 342 16.02 -18.13 19.20
N ARG A 343 16.16 -19.34 19.74
CA ARG A 343 15.51 -20.51 19.15
C ARG A 343 14.00 -20.42 19.38
N ILE A 344 13.21 -20.58 18.34
CA ILE A 344 11.75 -20.52 18.45
C ILE A 344 11.21 -21.94 18.59
N LEU A 345 10.44 -22.20 19.65
CA LEU A 345 9.91 -23.51 20.03
C LEU A 345 8.38 -23.42 20.20
N PRO A 346 7.59 -23.47 19.12
CA PRO A 346 6.13 -23.31 19.19
C PRO A 346 5.46 -24.46 19.95
N VAL A 347 4.55 -24.13 20.87
CA VAL A 347 3.70 -25.08 21.59
C VAL A 347 2.27 -24.84 21.16
N ARG A 348 1.69 -25.77 20.39
CA ARG A 348 0.28 -25.73 20.01
C ARG A 348 -0.59 -26.33 21.12
N VAL A 349 -1.62 -25.62 21.52
CA VAL A 349 -2.49 -25.93 22.66
C VAL A 349 -3.89 -26.25 22.15
N ASP A 350 -4.20 -27.54 22.06
CA ASP A 350 -5.46 -28.11 21.55
C ASP A 350 -5.88 -27.48 20.21
N TYR A 351 -4.88 -27.27 19.35
CA TYR A 351 -5.03 -26.52 18.11
C TYR A 351 -4.09 -27.09 17.04
N GLU A 352 -4.62 -27.93 16.15
CA GLU A 352 -3.86 -28.56 15.08
C GLU A 352 -4.06 -27.90 13.72
N ASP A 353 -5.02 -26.96 13.62
CA ASP A 353 -5.32 -26.24 12.39
C ASP A 353 -4.12 -25.40 11.90
N ALA A 354 -4.19 -24.95 10.64
CA ALA A 354 -3.20 -24.02 10.10
C ALA A 354 -3.12 -22.76 10.97
N LEU A 355 -1.90 -22.26 11.19
CA LEU A 355 -1.71 -20.97 11.85
C LEU A 355 -2.03 -19.86 10.84
N PRO A 356 -2.78 -18.82 11.24
CA PRO A 356 -3.05 -17.68 10.37
C PRO A 356 -1.77 -16.85 10.14
N ASP A 357 -1.70 -16.12 9.03
CA ASP A 357 -0.61 -15.16 8.82
C ASP A 357 -0.66 -13.98 9.81
N PRO A 358 0.51 -13.49 10.26
CA PRO A 358 1.86 -13.85 9.81
C PRO A 358 2.47 -15.07 10.52
N LEU A 359 1.80 -15.65 11.54
CA LEU A 359 2.33 -16.80 12.29
C LEU A 359 2.52 -18.03 11.41
N GLY A 360 1.59 -18.26 10.46
CA GLY A 360 1.68 -19.31 9.45
C GLY A 360 3.01 -19.26 8.71
N GLY A 361 3.31 -18.17 8.01
CA GLY A 361 4.59 -18.02 7.30
C GLY A 361 5.84 -18.08 8.20
N LEU A 362 5.80 -17.50 9.40
CA LEU A 362 6.96 -17.45 10.30
C LEU A 362 7.28 -18.79 10.97
N LEU A 363 6.26 -19.57 11.29
CA LEU A 363 6.38 -20.83 12.05
C LEU A 363 6.21 -22.07 11.18
N ALA A 364 5.77 -21.96 9.93
CA ALA A 364 5.69 -23.08 8.98
C ALA A 364 6.99 -23.90 8.88
N PRO A 365 8.20 -23.32 8.83
CA PRO A 365 9.44 -24.09 8.76
C PRO A 365 9.91 -24.62 10.12
N ILE A 366 9.14 -24.44 11.19
CA ILE A 366 9.57 -24.75 12.57
C ILE A 366 8.69 -25.87 13.13
N GLN A 367 9.33 -26.94 13.59
CA GLN A 367 8.64 -28.02 14.29
C GLN A 367 7.98 -27.49 15.58
N TYR A 368 6.75 -27.91 15.85
CA TYR A 368 6.00 -27.53 17.04
C TYR A 368 5.79 -28.72 17.99
N PHE A 369 5.54 -28.41 19.26
CA PHE A 369 5.08 -29.35 20.28
C PHE A 369 3.56 -29.28 20.40
N LEU A 370 2.88 -30.41 20.55
CA LEU A 370 1.43 -30.44 20.70
C LEU A 370 1.04 -30.79 22.14
N TRP A 371 0.18 -29.98 22.72
CA TRP A 371 -0.49 -30.24 23.97
C TRP A 371 -1.98 -30.36 23.71
N SER A 372 -2.62 -31.47 24.07
CA SER A 372 -4.05 -31.69 23.80
C SER A 372 -4.90 -31.69 25.07
N ASN A 373 -4.32 -32.07 26.21
CA ASN A 373 -5.03 -32.13 27.50
C ASN A 373 -4.02 -32.21 28.66
N PRO A 374 -4.44 -32.05 29.93
CA PRO A 374 -3.54 -32.13 31.08
C PRO A 374 -2.75 -33.45 31.24
N GLY A 375 -3.21 -34.54 30.61
CA GLY A 375 -2.43 -35.79 30.56
C GLY A 375 -1.17 -35.69 29.69
N SER A 376 -1.12 -34.71 28.79
CA SER A 376 0.04 -34.38 27.95
C SER A 376 1.12 -33.57 28.68
N ASP A 377 0.84 -33.06 29.90
CA ASP A 377 1.77 -32.22 30.67
C ASP A 377 3.19 -32.82 30.76
N PRO A 378 3.38 -34.10 31.17
CA PRO A 378 4.72 -34.66 31.34
C PRO A 378 5.46 -34.86 30.01
N VAL A 379 4.73 -35.12 28.93
CA VAL A 379 5.30 -35.34 27.58
C VAL A 379 5.80 -34.01 27.03
N LEU A 380 4.94 -32.98 27.07
CA LEU A 380 5.29 -31.63 26.61
C LEU A 380 6.54 -31.10 27.31
N VAL A 381 6.57 -31.18 28.64
CA VAL A 381 7.70 -30.67 29.45
C VAL A 381 8.99 -31.39 29.09
N LYS A 382 8.95 -32.72 28.99
CA LYS A 382 10.12 -33.53 28.65
C LYS A 382 10.67 -33.18 27.27
N GLU A 383 9.80 -33.09 26.26
CA GLU A 383 10.21 -32.80 24.88
C GLU A 383 10.76 -31.37 24.75
N LEU A 384 10.13 -30.39 25.40
CA LEU A 384 10.58 -29.00 25.37
C LEU A 384 11.93 -28.80 26.07
N LEU A 385 12.14 -29.43 27.25
CA LEU A 385 13.43 -29.41 27.93
C LEU A 385 14.52 -30.10 27.09
N GLN A 386 14.20 -31.22 26.45
CA GLN A 386 15.14 -31.90 25.56
C GLN A 386 15.53 -31.01 24.36
N ALA A 387 14.59 -30.28 23.76
CA ALA A 387 14.87 -29.38 22.65
C ALA A 387 15.70 -28.14 23.07
N LEU A 388 15.57 -27.68 24.32
CA LEU A 388 16.42 -26.64 24.88
C LEU A 388 17.86 -27.12 25.08
N GLU A 389 18.05 -28.38 25.49
CA GLU A 389 19.37 -28.99 25.75
C GLU A 389 20.08 -29.52 24.49
N GLN A 390 19.33 -30.10 23.53
CA GLN A 390 19.86 -30.75 22.32
C GLN A 390 19.14 -30.25 21.06
N PRO A 391 19.68 -29.22 20.37
CA PRO A 391 19.05 -28.70 19.15
C PRO A 391 19.13 -29.73 18.01
N SER A 392 17.98 -30.08 17.46
CA SER A 392 17.90 -30.86 16.21
C SER A 392 18.04 -29.93 15.00
N PRO A 393 18.61 -30.39 13.86
CA PRO A 393 18.70 -29.58 12.64
C PRO A 393 17.30 -29.25 12.07
N PRO A 394 17.13 -28.11 11.39
CA PRO A 394 15.86 -27.75 10.76
C PRO A 394 15.61 -28.65 9.53
N ASP A 395 14.56 -29.47 9.56
CA ASP A 395 14.09 -30.28 8.43
C ASP A 395 12.77 -29.74 7.85
N GLU A 396 12.56 -30.01 6.56
CA GLU A 396 11.67 -29.33 5.60
C GLU A 396 10.17 -29.25 5.98
N ALA A 397 9.58 -28.08 5.69
CA ALA A 397 8.20 -27.70 5.97
C ALA A 397 7.15 -28.41 5.09
N VAL A 398 6.02 -28.77 5.69
CA VAL A 398 4.84 -29.34 5.02
C VAL A 398 3.88 -28.22 4.58
N PRO A 399 3.29 -28.25 3.36
CA PRO A 399 2.34 -27.22 2.91
C PRO A 399 0.94 -27.46 3.46
N VAL A 400 0.25 -26.41 3.93
CA VAL A 400 -1.14 -26.48 4.40
C VAL A 400 -2.01 -25.42 3.68
N GLN A 401 -3.20 -25.86 3.25
CA GLN A 401 -4.23 -25.07 2.57
C GLN A 401 -4.99 -24.12 3.52
N GLU A 402 -5.37 -22.95 2.98
CA GLU A 402 -6.00 -21.82 3.69
C GLU A 402 -7.54 -21.87 3.83
N LEU A 403 -8.05 -21.26 4.93
CA LEU A 403 -9.20 -20.33 5.07
C LEU A 403 -9.53 -20.17 6.58
N LYS A 404 -9.93 -19.04 7.20
CA LYS A 404 -9.85 -17.57 6.99
C LYS A 404 -10.26 -16.90 8.33
N GLU A 405 -9.55 -15.85 8.78
CA GLU A 405 -9.91 -15.03 9.98
C GLU A 405 -9.58 -13.51 9.84
N PRO A 406 -10.07 -12.63 10.76
CA PRO A 406 -10.06 -11.17 10.62
C PRO A 406 -8.68 -10.53 10.79
N GLY A 407 -8.17 -10.00 9.68
CA GLY A 407 -6.86 -9.37 9.56
C GLY A 407 -6.44 -9.31 8.09
N GLY A 408 -6.81 -10.36 7.34
CA GLY A 408 -6.76 -10.42 5.88
C GLY A 408 -8.05 -9.96 5.18
N ALA A 409 -8.17 -10.25 3.89
CA ALA A 409 -9.36 -9.91 3.10
C ALA A 409 -10.65 -10.48 3.70
N VAL A 410 -11.65 -9.61 3.92
CA VAL A 410 -13.00 -10.00 4.34
C VAL A 410 -13.56 -11.02 3.34
N PRO A 411 -14.09 -12.20 3.79
CA PRO A 411 -14.67 -13.23 2.92
C PRO A 411 -15.67 -12.66 1.92
N LEU A 412 -15.73 -13.24 0.72
CA LEU A 412 -16.51 -12.71 -0.42
C LEU A 412 -18.01 -12.68 -0.14
N ASP A 413 -18.50 -13.67 0.59
CA ASP A 413 -19.88 -13.88 1.02
C ASP A 413 -20.24 -13.18 2.34
N SER A 414 -19.26 -12.54 3.00
CA SER A 414 -19.48 -11.90 4.28
C SER A 414 -20.42 -10.69 4.16
N LYS A 415 -21.53 -10.74 4.89
CA LYS A 415 -22.46 -9.61 5.07
C LYS A 415 -21.84 -8.43 5.82
N LEU A 416 -20.64 -8.59 6.39
CA LEU A 416 -19.93 -7.55 7.11
C LEU A 416 -19.08 -6.66 6.19
N TYR A 417 -19.03 -6.97 4.89
CA TYR A 417 -18.36 -6.11 3.93
C TYR A 417 -19.27 -4.96 3.49
N VAL A 418 -18.81 -3.74 3.72
CA VAL A 418 -19.48 -2.52 3.25
C VAL A 418 -18.88 -2.15 1.90
N VAL A 419 -19.71 -2.20 0.86
CA VAL A 419 -19.36 -1.81 -0.51
C VAL A 419 -19.11 -0.29 -0.55
N ARG A 420 -18.01 0.12 -1.18
CA ARG A 420 -17.63 1.52 -1.38
C ARG A 420 -17.82 1.90 -2.85
N PRO A 421 -17.92 3.20 -3.18
CA PRO A 421 -17.86 3.66 -4.58
C PRO A 421 -16.62 3.16 -5.31
N THR A 422 -15.50 3.04 -4.59
CA THR A 422 -14.23 2.52 -5.12
C THR A 422 -14.32 1.06 -5.55
N ASP A 423 -15.25 0.27 -5.00
CA ASP A 423 -15.51 -1.10 -5.43
C ASP A 423 -16.02 -1.14 -6.86
N ASP A 424 -17.03 -0.33 -7.16
CA ASP A 424 -17.56 -0.23 -8.52
C ASP A 424 -16.49 0.28 -9.48
N GLU A 425 -15.74 1.32 -9.10
CA GLU A 425 -14.65 1.84 -9.93
C GLU A 425 -13.58 0.78 -10.22
N PHE A 426 -13.22 -0.05 -9.23
CA PHE A 426 -12.28 -1.17 -9.40
C PHE A 426 -12.83 -2.21 -10.36
N LEU A 427 -14.07 -2.66 -10.15
CA LEU A 427 -14.72 -3.64 -11.03
C LEU A 427 -14.82 -3.12 -12.47
N HIS A 428 -15.17 -1.85 -12.65
CA HIS A 428 -15.21 -1.22 -13.97
C HIS A 428 -13.82 -1.13 -14.61
N ALA A 429 -12.77 -0.84 -13.84
CA ALA A 429 -11.40 -0.80 -14.34
C ALA A 429 -10.91 -2.18 -14.82
N ILE A 430 -11.19 -3.23 -14.05
CA ILE A 430 -10.89 -4.61 -14.45
C ILE A 430 -11.71 -5.01 -15.69
N LYS A 431 -12.99 -4.65 -15.75
CA LYS A 431 -13.87 -4.94 -16.90
C LYS A 431 -13.43 -4.24 -18.19
N ARG A 432 -12.98 -2.99 -18.09
CA ARG A 432 -12.37 -2.24 -19.21
C ARG A 432 -10.99 -2.77 -19.59
N ARG A 433 -10.45 -3.70 -18.79
CA ARG A 433 -9.09 -4.22 -18.91
C ARG A 433 -8.07 -3.10 -18.82
N ASP A 434 -8.25 -2.14 -17.92
CA ASP A 434 -7.26 -1.08 -17.75
C ASP A 434 -5.87 -1.72 -17.51
N SER A 435 -4.84 -1.18 -18.15
CA SER A 435 -3.52 -1.83 -18.17
C SER A 435 -2.85 -1.88 -16.79
N ILE A 436 -3.02 -0.81 -16.01
CA ILE A 436 -2.58 -0.73 -14.62
C ILE A 436 -3.73 -0.15 -13.81
N VAL A 437 -4.07 -0.82 -12.72
CA VAL A 437 -5.07 -0.42 -11.74
C VAL A 437 -4.39 -0.35 -10.38
N LEU A 438 -4.32 0.85 -9.84
CA LEU A 438 -3.57 1.22 -8.64
C LEU A 438 -4.54 1.40 -7.49
N VAL A 439 -4.45 0.57 -6.46
CA VAL A 439 -5.28 0.65 -5.25
C VAL A 439 -4.43 1.15 -4.09
N LYS A 440 -4.64 2.41 -3.73
CA LYS A 440 -3.90 3.15 -2.70
C LYS A 440 -4.70 3.22 -1.40
N GLY A 441 -4.04 3.02 -0.25
CA GLY A 441 -4.66 3.27 1.05
C GLY A 441 -3.77 2.91 2.24
N ALA A 442 -3.98 3.49 3.41
CA ALA A 442 -3.22 3.13 4.61
C ALA A 442 -3.35 1.62 4.95
N ARG A 443 -2.49 1.10 5.82
CA ARG A 443 -2.60 -0.29 6.28
C ARG A 443 -3.98 -0.54 6.90
N GLN A 444 -4.49 -1.76 6.72
CA GLN A 444 -5.78 -2.20 7.26
C GLN A 444 -7.02 -1.42 6.78
N MET A 445 -6.91 -0.70 5.66
CA MET A 445 -8.03 0.00 4.99
C MET A 445 -8.96 -0.93 4.19
N GLY A 446 -8.70 -2.22 4.15
CA GLY A 446 -9.46 -3.18 3.33
C GLY A 446 -9.00 -3.26 1.88
N LYS A 447 -7.77 -2.84 1.56
CA LYS A 447 -7.20 -2.93 0.20
C LYS A 447 -7.22 -4.37 -0.34
N THR A 448 -6.72 -5.33 0.43
CA THR A 448 -6.75 -6.77 0.12
C THR A 448 -8.19 -7.28 -0.04
N SER A 449 -9.15 -6.72 0.72
CA SER A 449 -10.57 -7.10 0.61
C SER A 449 -11.20 -6.64 -0.72
N LEU A 450 -10.83 -5.45 -1.18
CA LEU A 450 -11.24 -4.92 -2.49
C LEU A 450 -10.58 -5.73 -3.61
N LEU A 451 -9.28 -5.99 -3.50
CA LEU A 451 -8.52 -6.78 -4.46
C LEU A 451 -9.13 -8.18 -4.64
N ALA A 452 -9.40 -8.89 -3.53
CA ALA A 452 -9.99 -10.23 -3.54
C ALA A 452 -11.36 -10.28 -4.27
N ARG A 453 -12.21 -9.26 -4.07
CA ARG A 453 -13.52 -9.16 -4.75
C ARG A 453 -13.38 -8.92 -6.24
N GLY A 454 -12.51 -7.99 -6.65
CA GLY A 454 -12.30 -7.75 -8.07
C GLY A 454 -11.66 -8.94 -8.79
N ILE A 455 -10.75 -9.65 -8.13
CA ILE A 455 -10.20 -10.93 -8.63
C ILE A 455 -11.30 -11.97 -8.82
N GLN A 456 -12.17 -12.15 -7.82
CA GLN A 456 -13.26 -13.12 -7.92
C GLN A 456 -14.19 -12.78 -9.09
N HIS A 457 -14.56 -11.51 -9.22
CA HIS A 457 -15.40 -11.05 -10.32
C HIS A 457 -14.73 -11.25 -11.69
N ALA A 458 -13.41 -11.03 -11.78
CA ALA A 458 -12.64 -11.35 -12.99
C ALA A 458 -12.70 -12.84 -13.32
N ARG A 459 -12.53 -13.73 -12.33
CA ARG A 459 -12.63 -15.19 -12.51
C ARG A 459 -14.00 -15.60 -13.04
N GLU A 460 -15.07 -15.06 -12.44
CA GLU A 460 -16.46 -15.30 -12.88
C GLU A 460 -16.72 -14.79 -14.29
N ALA A 461 -16.05 -13.71 -14.70
CA ALA A 461 -16.09 -13.19 -16.07
C ALA A 461 -15.19 -13.96 -17.06
N GLY A 462 -14.57 -15.08 -16.66
CA GLY A 462 -13.72 -15.92 -17.51
C GLY A 462 -12.30 -15.38 -17.72
N THR A 463 -11.86 -14.43 -16.90
CA THR A 463 -10.48 -13.89 -16.92
C THR A 463 -9.58 -14.76 -16.04
N LYS A 464 -8.37 -15.09 -16.54
CA LYS A 464 -7.35 -15.77 -15.73
C LYS A 464 -6.79 -14.79 -14.71
N VAL A 465 -6.46 -15.29 -13.52
CA VAL A 465 -5.93 -14.44 -12.45
C VAL A 465 -4.73 -15.09 -11.79
N VAL A 466 -3.67 -14.30 -11.63
CA VAL A 466 -2.51 -14.62 -10.80
C VAL A 466 -2.46 -13.65 -9.63
N ILE A 467 -2.13 -14.14 -8.45
CA ILE A 467 -2.01 -13.37 -7.22
C ILE A 467 -0.58 -13.47 -6.71
N THR A 468 0.02 -12.35 -6.36
CA THR A 468 1.33 -12.31 -5.71
C THR A 468 1.24 -11.46 -4.46
N ASP A 469 1.40 -12.07 -3.29
CA ASP A 469 1.58 -11.35 -2.04
C ASP A 469 3.07 -11.22 -1.74
N PHE A 470 3.59 -10.00 -1.79
CA PHE A 470 5.01 -9.73 -1.55
C PHE A 470 5.43 -9.99 -0.10
N GLN A 471 4.51 -10.11 0.87
CA GLN A 471 4.85 -10.51 2.24
C GLN A 471 5.38 -11.94 2.32
N THR A 472 4.94 -12.83 1.43
CA THR A 472 5.40 -14.22 1.38
C THR A 472 6.87 -14.35 0.92
N LEU A 473 7.44 -13.30 0.32
CA LEU A 473 8.81 -13.33 -0.18
C LEU A 473 9.83 -13.10 0.95
N ASN A 474 10.79 -14.00 1.12
CA ASN A 474 11.84 -13.82 2.12
C ASN A 474 12.97 -12.88 1.61
N ALA A 475 13.98 -12.65 2.44
CA ALA A 475 15.13 -11.80 2.09
C ALA A 475 15.93 -12.33 0.89
N GLN A 476 15.98 -13.65 0.66
CA GLN A 476 16.70 -14.25 -0.46
C GLN A 476 16.00 -13.95 -1.79
N HIS A 477 14.67 -14.03 -1.83
CA HIS A 477 13.88 -13.66 -3.01
C HIS A 477 14.01 -12.17 -3.36
N LEU A 478 14.24 -11.33 -2.36
CA LEU A 478 14.41 -9.86 -2.52
C LEU A 478 15.88 -9.42 -2.57
N ALA A 479 16.83 -10.35 -2.62
CA ALA A 479 18.25 -10.02 -2.59
C ALA A 479 18.75 -9.37 -3.89
N SER A 480 18.09 -9.65 -5.02
CA SER A 480 18.42 -9.06 -6.32
C SER A 480 17.21 -9.07 -7.26
N ILE A 481 17.26 -8.24 -8.31
CA ILE A 481 16.24 -8.20 -9.35
C ILE A 481 16.10 -9.53 -10.11
N ASP A 482 17.20 -10.28 -10.27
CA ASP A 482 17.18 -11.57 -10.95
C ASP A 482 16.50 -12.64 -10.09
N ALA A 483 16.87 -12.73 -8.81
CA ALA A 483 16.20 -13.62 -7.84
C ALA A 483 14.70 -13.31 -7.73
N LEU A 484 14.33 -12.03 -7.69
CA LEU A 484 12.93 -11.61 -7.65
C LEU A 484 12.20 -12.08 -8.90
N PHE A 485 12.71 -11.77 -10.10
CA PHE A 485 12.00 -12.09 -11.33
C PHE A 485 11.92 -13.59 -11.62
N GLN A 486 12.94 -14.38 -11.26
CA GLN A 486 12.83 -15.84 -11.31
C GLN A 486 11.73 -16.35 -10.37
N THR A 487 11.70 -15.85 -9.13
CA THR A 487 10.66 -16.20 -8.15
C THR A 487 9.26 -15.83 -8.64
N LEU A 488 9.07 -14.61 -9.14
CA LEU A 488 7.79 -14.16 -9.69
C LEU A 488 7.37 -15.00 -10.91
N ALA A 489 8.31 -15.32 -11.80
CA ALA A 489 8.04 -16.15 -12.96
C ALA A 489 7.61 -17.57 -12.55
N GLY A 490 8.24 -18.15 -11.53
CA GLY A 490 7.87 -19.45 -10.96
C GLY A 490 6.47 -19.43 -10.36
N LEU A 491 6.18 -18.44 -9.50
CA LEU A 491 4.84 -18.26 -8.91
C LEU A 491 3.73 -18.10 -9.97
N ILE A 492 4.02 -17.39 -11.07
CA ILE A 492 3.09 -17.24 -12.20
C ILE A 492 2.94 -18.57 -12.95
N CYS A 493 4.04 -19.30 -13.16
CA CYS A 493 4.06 -20.61 -13.80
C CYS A 493 3.14 -21.60 -13.06
N ASP A 494 3.33 -21.71 -11.76
CA ASP A 494 2.62 -22.66 -10.90
C ASP A 494 1.12 -22.34 -10.84
N GLN A 495 0.76 -21.06 -10.68
CA GLN A 495 -0.64 -20.64 -10.61
C GLN A 495 -1.41 -20.80 -11.91
N LEU A 496 -0.71 -20.73 -13.05
CA LEU A 496 -1.32 -20.89 -14.37
C LEU A 496 -1.19 -22.30 -14.93
N ASP A 497 -0.47 -23.19 -14.23
CA ASP A 497 -0.18 -24.57 -14.66
C ASP A 497 0.46 -24.59 -16.05
N LEU A 498 1.57 -23.85 -16.21
CA LEU A 498 2.30 -23.73 -17.48
C LEU A 498 3.36 -24.82 -17.65
N ASP A 499 3.47 -25.35 -18.86
CA ASP A 499 4.41 -26.44 -19.19
C ASP A 499 5.89 -26.01 -19.22
N VAL A 500 6.18 -24.73 -19.48
CA VAL A 500 7.55 -24.22 -19.65
C VAL A 500 7.91 -23.42 -18.41
N THR A 501 8.91 -23.88 -17.66
CA THR A 501 9.31 -23.21 -16.43
C THR A 501 10.26 -22.04 -16.72
N PRO A 502 10.45 -21.11 -15.77
CA PRO A 502 11.40 -20.01 -15.93
C PRO A 502 12.82 -20.51 -16.18
N GLU A 503 13.24 -21.61 -15.55
CA GLU A 503 14.58 -22.19 -15.65
C GLU A 503 14.91 -22.67 -17.07
N ASP A 504 13.91 -23.14 -17.82
CA ASP A 504 14.08 -23.62 -19.19
C ASP A 504 14.44 -22.49 -20.18
N GLU A 505 13.91 -21.28 -19.94
CA GLU A 505 14.07 -20.11 -20.84
C GLU A 505 15.06 -19.06 -20.32
N TRP A 506 15.41 -19.08 -19.04
CA TRP A 506 16.26 -18.06 -18.44
C TRP A 506 17.65 -18.08 -19.05
N ASN A 507 18.08 -16.97 -19.64
CA ASN A 507 19.40 -16.86 -20.25
C ASN A 507 20.30 -15.95 -19.41
N PRO A 508 21.39 -16.48 -18.82
CA PRO A 508 22.32 -15.69 -17.99
C PRO A 508 23.02 -14.54 -18.73
N LYS A 509 23.02 -14.55 -20.08
CA LYS A 509 23.60 -13.48 -20.90
C LYS A 509 22.65 -12.31 -21.14
N ARG A 510 21.37 -12.39 -20.71
CA ARG A 510 20.38 -11.32 -20.80
C ARG A 510 20.18 -10.69 -19.42
N GLY A 511 19.86 -9.41 -19.38
CA GLY A 511 19.43 -8.76 -18.14
C GLY A 511 18.12 -9.38 -17.63
N ALA A 512 17.96 -9.42 -16.30
CA ALA A 512 16.83 -10.03 -15.62
C ALA A 512 15.46 -9.52 -16.15
N SER A 513 15.31 -8.20 -16.31
CA SER A 513 14.10 -7.58 -16.85
C SER A 513 13.73 -8.06 -18.25
N ILE A 514 14.73 -8.34 -19.09
CA ILE A 514 14.53 -8.86 -20.45
C ILE A 514 14.11 -10.33 -20.40
N ASN A 515 14.73 -11.14 -19.54
CA ASN A 515 14.31 -12.53 -19.34
C ASN A 515 12.85 -12.59 -18.89
N PHE A 516 12.51 -11.82 -17.85
CA PHE A 516 11.17 -11.78 -17.29
C PHE A 516 10.12 -11.31 -18.30
N ALA A 517 10.36 -10.18 -18.98
CA ALA A 517 9.43 -9.67 -19.99
C ALA A 517 9.22 -10.67 -21.15
N ARG A 518 10.27 -11.38 -21.57
CA ARG A 518 10.16 -12.40 -22.61
C ARG A 518 9.35 -13.60 -22.14
N TYR A 519 9.61 -14.08 -20.93
CA TYR A 519 8.86 -15.18 -20.33
C TYR A 519 7.37 -14.84 -20.24
N MET A 520 7.06 -13.66 -19.68
CA MET A 520 5.71 -13.10 -19.61
C MET A 520 5.05 -13.01 -20.99
N ARG A 521 5.75 -12.49 -21.99
CA ARG A 521 5.16 -12.30 -23.33
C ARG A 521 4.91 -13.64 -24.05
N ARG A 522 5.85 -14.57 -23.98
CA ARG A 522 5.84 -15.79 -24.82
C ARG A 522 5.12 -16.95 -24.18
N HIS A 523 5.36 -17.20 -22.90
CA HIS A 523 4.90 -18.42 -22.23
C HIS A 523 3.67 -18.13 -21.38
N VAL A 524 3.61 -16.97 -20.72
CA VAL A 524 2.43 -16.59 -19.93
C VAL A 524 1.34 -16.05 -20.84
N LEU A 525 1.55 -14.89 -21.46
CA LEU A 525 0.53 -14.27 -22.31
C LEU A 525 0.38 -14.95 -23.66
N GLY A 526 1.40 -15.65 -24.17
CA GLY A 526 1.34 -16.34 -25.45
C GLY A 526 0.56 -17.66 -25.40
N SER A 527 0.53 -18.34 -24.25
CA SER A 527 -0.25 -19.58 -24.06
C SER A 527 -1.73 -19.28 -23.79
N LEU A 528 -2.03 -18.14 -23.17
CA LEU A 528 -3.39 -17.76 -22.82
C LEU A 528 -4.16 -17.25 -24.03
N GLN A 529 -5.42 -17.68 -24.16
CA GLN A 529 -6.39 -17.12 -25.12
C GLN A 529 -7.32 -16.09 -24.45
N THR A 530 -7.41 -16.12 -23.13
CA THR A 530 -8.22 -15.23 -22.30
C THR A 530 -7.39 -14.08 -21.72
N PRO A 531 -8.03 -12.99 -21.25
CA PRO A 531 -7.35 -11.96 -20.48
C PRO A 531 -6.71 -12.52 -19.20
N LEU A 532 -5.69 -11.82 -18.71
CA LEU A 532 -4.98 -12.11 -17.47
C LEU A 532 -4.97 -10.87 -16.57
N VAL A 533 -5.46 -11.02 -15.35
CA VAL A 533 -5.22 -10.06 -14.27
C VAL A 533 -4.08 -10.59 -13.41
N TRP A 534 -3.01 -9.81 -13.27
CA TRP A 534 -1.97 -10.06 -12.28
C TRP A 534 -2.19 -9.11 -11.10
N ALA A 535 -2.70 -9.66 -10.01
CA ALA A 535 -2.96 -8.96 -8.77
C ALA A 535 -1.75 -9.05 -7.84
N MET A 536 -1.25 -7.90 -7.41
CA MET A 536 -0.08 -7.78 -6.54
C MET A 536 -0.49 -7.07 -5.26
N ASP A 537 -0.27 -7.73 -4.12
CA ASP A 537 -0.52 -7.17 -2.78
C ASP A 537 0.80 -6.88 -2.04
N GLU A 538 0.77 -5.91 -1.14
CA GLU A 538 1.90 -5.48 -0.31
C GLU A 538 3.20 -5.20 -1.11
N VAL A 539 3.02 -4.63 -2.30
CA VAL A 539 4.13 -4.22 -3.21
C VAL A 539 5.05 -3.19 -2.56
N ASP A 540 4.61 -2.61 -1.43
CA ASP A 540 5.38 -1.71 -0.58
C ASP A 540 6.78 -2.23 -0.22
N ARG A 541 6.96 -3.56 -0.15
CA ARG A 541 8.28 -4.15 0.13
C ARG A 541 9.33 -3.85 -0.94
N LEU A 542 8.93 -3.63 -2.19
CA LEU A 542 9.84 -3.28 -3.27
C LEU A 542 10.41 -1.85 -3.13
N PHE A 543 9.75 -0.96 -2.38
CA PHE A 543 10.25 0.40 -2.18
C PHE A 543 11.54 0.44 -1.35
N ALA A 544 11.79 -0.59 -0.53
CA ALA A 544 13.02 -0.71 0.25
C ALA A 544 14.16 -1.38 -0.53
N CYS A 545 13.91 -1.88 -1.74
CA CYS A 545 14.90 -2.54 -2.56
C CYS A 545 15.58 -1.53 -3.50
N ASP A 546 16.91 -1.57 -3.59
CA ASP A 546 17.69 -0.69 -4.48
C ASP A 546 17.29 -0.81 -5.96
N PHE A 547 16.80 -1.98 -6.37
CA PHE A 547 16.34 -2.28 -7.72
C PHE A 547 14.84 -2.06 -7.94
N GLY A 548 14.09 -1.57 -6.93
CA GLY A 548 12.63 -1.42 -7.01
C GLY A 548 12.19 -0.52 -8.17
N SER A 549 12.94 0.55 -8.45
CA SER A 549 12.70 1.47 -9.57
C SER A 549 12.75 0.77 -10.93
N GLU A 550 13.65 -0.20 -11.12
CA GLU A 550 13.75 -0.98 -12.36
C GLU A 550 12.55 -1.91 -12.56
N VAL A 551 12.04 -2.52 -11.48
CA VAL A 551 10.82 -3.36 -11.52
C VAL A 551 9.62 -2.52 -11.95
N PHE A 552 9.46 -1.36 -11.32
CA PHE A 552 8.39 -0.42 -11.65
C PHE A 552 8.53 0.13 -13.08
N GLY A 553 9.75 0.46 -13.51
CA GLY A 553 10.04 0.86 -14.89
C GLY A 553 9.63 -0.22 -15.91
N LEU A 554 9.85 -1.50 -15.58
CA LEU A 554 9.42 -2.62 -16.41
C LEU A 554 7.89 -2.70 -16.51
N PHE A 555 7.16 -2.58 -15.41
CA PHE A 555 5.69 -2.59 -15.44
C PHE A 555 5.12 -1.44 -16.28
N ARG A 556 5.72 -0.25 -16.15
CA ARG A 556 5.38 0.91 -16.98
C ARG A 556 5.70 0.66 -18.46
N SER A 557 6.79 -0.02 -18.78
CA SER A 557 7.14 -0.34 -20.17
C SER A 557 6.06 -1.21 -20.83
N TRP A 558 5.45 -2.16 -20.12
CA TRP A 558 4.36 -2.98 -20.65
C TRP A 558 3.08 -2.18 -20.90
N HIS A 559 2.79 -1.22 -20.02
CA HIS A 559 1.69 -0.26 -20.23
C HIS A 559 1.88 0.56 -21.51
N ASN A 560 3.11 1.03 -21.75
CA ASN A 560 3.46 1.77 -22.95
C ASN A 560 3.40 0.85 -24.19
N GLU A 561 3.96 -0.36 -24.12
CA GLU A 561 3.93 -1.34 -25.23
C GLU A 561 2.50 -1.68 -25.64
N ARG A 562 1.59 -1.84 -24.68
CA ARG A 562 0.17 -2.06 -24.99
C ARG A 562 -0.46 -0.91 -25.78
N SER A 563 -0.03 0.33 -25.52
CA SER A 563 -0.52 1.52 -26.24
C SER A 563 0.10 1.65 -27.64
N LEU A 564 1.34 1.18 -27.81
CA LEU A 564 2.11 1.25 -29.05
C LEU A 564 1.79 0.10 -30.02
N ASP A 565 1.51 -1.10 -29.49
CA ASP A 565 1.15 -2.29 -30.25
C ASP A 565 -0.09 -2.96 -29.63
N PRO A 566 -1.30 -2.51 -30.01
CA PRO A 566 -2.54 -3.08 -29.49
C PRO A 566 -2.75 -4.56 -29.85
N ALA A 567 -2.08 -5.06 -30.90
CA ALA A 567 -2.13 -6.48 -31.27
C ALA A 567 -1.16 -7.34 -30.44
N SER A 568 -0.33 -6.72 -29.61
CA SER A 568 0.60 -7.42 -28.72
C SER A 568 -0.16 -8.19 -27.63
N PRO A 569 0.37 -9.34 -27.17
CA PRO A 569 -0.20 -10.08 -26.05
C PRO A 569 -0.41 -9.24 -24.78
N TRP A 570 0.31 -8.13 -24.61
CA TRP A 570 0.16 -7.19 -23.50
C TRP A 570 -1.21 -6.52 -23.41
N GLU A 571 -1.98 -6.44 -24.49
CA GLU A 571 -3.35 -5.93 -24.46
C GLU A 571 -4.25 -6.72 -23.50
N ARG A 572 -3.90 -7.98 -23.28
CA ARG A 572 -4.64 -8.91 -22.42
C ARG A 572 -4.17 -8.89 -20.98
N LEU A 573 -3.14 -8.13 -20.64
CA LEU A 573 -2.62 -8.02 -19.29
C LEU A 573 -3.18 -6.78 -18.57
N THR A 574 -3.72 -7.00 -17.38
CA THR A 574 -4.05 -5.98 -16.40
C THR A 574 -3.22 -6.21 -15.13
N LEU A 575 -2.45 -5.21 -14.72
CA LEU A 575 -1.74 -5.20 -13.45
C LEU A 575 -2.61 -4.52 -12.38
N ALA A 576 -3.05 -5.26 -11.36
CA ALA A 576 -3.77 -4.69 -10.22
C ALA A 576 -2.80 -4.58 -9.04
N ILE A 577 -2.30 -3.38 -8.76
CA ILE A 577 -1.23 -3.14 -7.78
C ILE A 577 -1.83 -2.47 -6.54
N VAL A 578 -1.74 -3.15 -5.41
CA VAL A 578 -2.12 -2.62 -4.10
C VAL A 578 -0.90 -2.09 -3.37
N TYR A 579 -0.98 -0.87 -2.84
CA TYR A 579 0.12 -0.25 -2.10
C TYR A 579 -0.37 0.75 -1.04
N ALA A 580 0.50 1.06 -0.08
CA ALA A 580 0.24 2.04 0.97
C ALA A 580 0.45 3.47 0.50
N THR A 581 -0.15 4.43 1.19
CA THR A 581 -0.09 5.86 0.84
C THR A 581 1.34 6.44 0.83
N GLU A 582 2.37 5.72 1.29
CA GLU A 582 3.77 6.17 1.43
C GLU A 582 4.64 5.99 0.20
N ALA A 583 4.22 5.20 -0.78
CA ALA A 583 5.04 4.89 -1.97
C ALA A 583 5.69 6.14 -2.61
N HIS A 584 4.97 7.27 -2.62
CA HIS A 584 5.45 8.54 -3.16
C HIS A 584 6.72 9.11 -2.49
N LEU A 585 7.04 8.69 -1.26
CA LEU A 585 8.23 9.10 -0.52
C LEU A 585 9.48 8.30 -0.93
N PHE A 586 9.31 7.10 -1.48
CA PHE A 586 10.40 6.19 -1.83
C PHE A 586 10.60 6.03 -3.34
N ILE A 587 9.66 6.54 -4.15
CA ILE A 587 9.80 6.56 -5.61
C ILE A 587 10.77 7.68 -5.99
N THR A 588 12.02 7.30 -6.27
CA THR A 588 13.13 8.16 -6.70
C THR A 588 12.85 8.87 -8.03
N ASP A 589 12.13 8.23 -8.97
CA ASP A 589 11.71 8.85 -10.23
C ASP A 589 10.23 8.56 -10.51
N GLN A 590 9.36 9.53 -10.18
CA GLN A 590 7.92 9.41 -10.40
C GLN A 590 7.56 9.34 -11.90
N ASN A 591 8.40 9.83 -12.81
CA ASN A 591 8.14 9.83 -14.25
C ASN A 591 8.49 8.48 -14.92
N GLN A 592 9.28 7.63 -14.26
CA GLN A 592 9.59 6.28 -14.72
C GLN A 592 8.73 5.19 -14.07
N SER A 593 7.82 5.60 -13.17
CA SER A 593 7.08 4.70 -12.32
C SER A 593 5.65 4.44 -12.82
N PRO A 594 5.05 3.23 -12.62
CA PRO A 594 3.69 2.95 -13.04
C PRO A 594 2.68 3.70 -12.17
N PHE A 595 3.09 4.22 -11.00
CA PHE A 595 2.23 4.98 -10.08
C PHE A 595 1.71 6.31 -10.65
N ASN A 596 2.25 6.73 -11.80
CA ASN A 596 1.79 7.90 -12.54
C ASN A 596 0.89 7.61 -13.75
N VAL A 597 0.68 6.35 -14.10
CA VAL A 597 -0.14 5.91 -15.23
C VAL A 597 -1.26 4.98 -14.78
N GLY A 598 -2.25 4.74 -15.63
CA GLY A 598 -3.37 3.86 -15.32
C GLY A 598 -4.44 4.46 -14.39
N THR A 599 -5.34 3.59 -13.91
CA THR A 599 -6.51 3.95 -13.10
C THR A 599 -6.11 3.95 -11.62
N ARG A 600 -6.28 5.09 -10.93
CA ARG A 600 -5.92 5.26 -9.52
C ARG A 600 -7.16 5.30 -8.64
N LEU A 601 -7.17 4.43 -7.64
CA LEU A 601 -8.26 4.25 -6.70
C LEU A 601 -7.70 4.49 -5.29
N GLU A 602 -8.29 5.43 -4.55
CA GLU A 602 -7.88 5.72 -3.17
C GLU A 602 -8.96 5.25 -2.20
N LEU A 603 -8.58 4.35 -1.28
CA LEU A 603 -9.45 3.86 -0.23
C LEU A 603 -9.40 4.81 0.97
N SER A 604 -10.54 5.46 1.23
CA SER A 604 -10.81 6.27 2.41
C SER A 604 -11.43 5.46 3.56
N ASP A 605 -11.42 6.04 4.76
CA ASP A 605 -12.23 5.57 5.88
C ASP A 605 -13.73 5.62 5.50
N PHE A 606 -14.56 4.77 6.14
CA PHE A 606 -15.99 4.76 5.85
C PHE A 606 -16.65 6.08 6.25
N SER A 607 -17.48 6.64 5.37
CA SER A 607 -18.28 7.83 5.68
C SER A 607 -19.42 7.49 6.63
N PHE A 608 -19.97 8.50 7.30
CA PHE A 608 -21.12 8.34 8.21
C PHE A 608 -22.31 7.64 7.54
N ASP A 609 -22.56 7.95 6.26
CA ASP A 609 -23.64 7.36 5.47
C ASP A 609 -23.35 5.91 5.06
N GLN A 610 -22.08 5.54 4.87
CA GLN A 610 -21.66 4.15 4.57
C GLN A 610 -21.75 3.24 5.79
N VAL A 611 -21.75 3.82 6.99
CA VAL A 611 -21.90 3.10 8.26
C VAL A 611 -23.29 3.36 8.87
N SER A 612 -24.26 3.81 8.07
CA SER A 612 -25.59 4.28 8.50
C SER A 612 -26.46 3.22 9.18
N GLU A 613 -26.13 1.94 9.06
CA GLU A 613 -26.78 0.83 9.81
C GLU A 613 -26.17 0.65 11.23
N LEU A 614 -25.09 1.36 11.55
CA LEU A 614 -24.30 1.24 12.77
C LEU A 614 -24.39 2.50 13.64
N ASN A 615 -24.30 2.32 14.95
CA ASN A 615 -24.46 3.41 15.92
C ASN A 615 -23.38 4.51 15.73
N ALA A 616 -23.82 5.75 15.52
CA ALA A 616 -22.97 6.94 15.38
C ALA A 616 -21.86 7.06 16.45
N ARG A 617 -22.13 6.60 17.68
CA ARG A 617 -21.16 6.60 18.79
C ARG A 617 -20.01 5.62 18.56
N PHE A 618 -20.31 4.42 18.06
CA PHE A 618 -19.32 3.42 17.70
C PHE A 618 -18.42 3.91 16.56
N VAL A 619 -19.02 4.50 15.52
CA VAL A 619 -18.28 5.06 14.37
C VAL A 619 -17.33 6.16 14.81
N ARG A 620 -17.76 7.05 15.71
CA ARG A 620 -16.90 8.10 16.28
C ARG A 620 -15.74 7.53 17.09
N LEU A 621 -15.97 6.45 17.86
CA LEU A 621 -14.93 5.80 18.65
C LEU A 621 -13.80 5.27 17.74
N VAL A 622 -14.14 4.56 16.67
CA VAL A 622 -13.17 3.90 15.78
C VAL A 622 -12.83 4.69 14.51
N GLY A 623 -13.43 5.87 14.31
CA GLY A 623 -13.19 6.78 13.18
C GLY A 623 -13.63 6.25 11.81
N GLY A 624 -14.49 5.23 11.76
CA GLY A 624 -14.85 4.56 10.49
C GLY A 624 -13.75 3.66 9.93
N HIS A 625 -12.71 3.36 10.70
CA HIS A 625 -11.61 2.48 10.28
C HIS A 625 -12.12 1.06 10.03
N PRO A 626 -12.00 0.49 8.82
CA PRO A 626 -12.63 -0.78 8.45
C PRO A 626 -12.24 -1.96 9.35
N TYR A 627 -10.95 -2.12 9.64
CA TYR A 627 -10.46 -3.15 10.56
C TYR A 627 -11.02 -3.00 11.99
N LEU A 628 -10.96 -1.80 12.58
CA LEU A 628 -11.49 -1.55 13.94
C LEU A 628 -13.01 -1.72 14.02
N VAL A 629 -13.74 -1.31 12.98
CA VAL A 629 -15.19 -1.54 12.86
C VAL A 629 -15.49 -3.04 12.88
N HIS A 630 -14.83 -3.81 12.02
CA HIS A 630 -15.05 -5.25 11.93
C HIS A 630 -14.66 -5.98 13.22
N ARG A 631 -13.49 -5.66 13.79
CA ARG A 631 -13.01 -6.25 15.03
C ARG A 631 -13.90 -5.89 16.22
N GLY A 632 -14.40 -4.66 16.28
CA GLY A 632 -15.33 -4.24 17.33
C GLY A 632 -16.66 -4.98 17.26
N LEU A 633 -17.24 -5.09 16.05
CA LEU A 633 -18.47 -5.86 15.83
C LEU A 633 -18.32 -7.34 16.15
N TYR A 634 -17.21 -7.94 15.74
CA TYR A 634 -16.87 -9.32 16.08
C TYR A 634 -16.79 -9.50 17.59
N ASN A 635 -16.05 -8.65 18.30
CA ASN A 635 -15.93 -8.74 19.76
C ASN A 635 -17.27 -8.57 20.48
N MET A 636 -18.10 -7.62 20.05
CA MET A 636 -19.44 -7.42 20.61
C MET A 636 -20.32 -8.67 20.43
N LYS A 637 -20.27 -9.29 19.25
CA LYS A 637 -21.04 -10.50 18.96
C LYS A 637 -20.52 -11.72 19.74
N THR A 638 -19.21 -11.95 19.73
CA THR A 638 -18.58 -13.14 20.33
C THR A 638 -18.65 -13.14 21.85
N HIS A 639 -18.51 -11.96 22.48
CA HIS A 639 -18.53 -11.82 23.94
C HIS A 639 -19.86 -11.31 24.50
N GLY A 640 -20.87 -11.11 23.64
CA GLY A 640 -22.19 -10.63 24.04
C GLY A 640 -22.20 -9.23 24.68
N LEU A 641 -21.23 -8.38 24.36
CA LEU A 641 -21.08 -7.05 24.96
C LEU A 641 -22.13 -6.09 24.41
N THR A 642 -22.75 -5.31 25.29
CA THR A 642 -23.50 -4.13 24.86
C THR A 642 -22.55 -3.05 24.32
N LEU A 643 -23.04 -2.13 23.49
CA LEU A 643 -22.21 -1.04 22.98
C LEU A 643 -21.61 -0.18 24.11
N ALA A 644 -22.35 0.04 25.19
CA ALA A 644 -21.87 0.83 26.32
C ALA A 644 -20.75 0.13 27.09
N GLU A 645 -20.86 -1.19 27.30
CA GLU A 645 -19.78 -1.99 27.89
C GLU A 645 -18.56 -2.04 26.97
N PHE A 646 -18.79 -2.23 25.67
CA PHE A 646 -17.74 -2.23 24.67
C PHE A 646 -16.96 -0.92 24.66
N GLU A 647 -17.63 0.24 24.63
CA GLU A 647 -16.98 1.56 24.64
C GLU A 647 -16.12 1.77 25.91
N ASN A 648 -16.60 1.32 27.07
CA ASN A 648 -15.88 1.43 28.35
C ASN A 648 -14.63 0.55 28.41
N LEU A 649 -14.63 -0.56 27.67
CA LEU A 649 -13.54 -1.52 27.60
C LEU A 649 -12.62 -1.28 26.39
N ALA A 650 -13.07 -0.58 25.35
CA ALA A 650 -12.40 -0.50 24.05
C ALA A 650 -10.96 0.01 24.13
N ASP A 651 -10.71 1.02 24.96
CA ASP A 651 -9.38 1.63 25.16
C ASP A 651 -8.59 1.02 26.33
N ARG A 652 -9.05 -0.11 26.88
CA ARG A 652 -8.35 -0.80 27.97
C ARG A 652 -7.31 -1.74 27.40
N ASP A 653 -6.24 -1.94 28.14
CA ASP A 653 -5.17 -2.85 27.76
C ASP A 653 -5.67 -4.29 27.56
N GLU A 654 -6.55 -4.78 28.43
CA GLU A 654 -7.22 -6.08 28.26
C GLU A 654 -8.60 -5.95 27.59
N GLY A 655 -8.79 -4.86 26.83
CA GLY A 655 -10.02 -4.57 26.11
C GLY A 655 -10.12 -5.26 24.74
N PRO A 656 -11.26 -5.11 24.04
CA PRO A 656 -11.49 -5.67 22.70
C PRO A 656 -10.42 -5.29 21.64
N PHE A 657 -9.78 -4.13 21.81
CA PHE A 657 -8.69 -3.65 20.96
C PHE A 657 -7.31 -3.71 21.63
N GLY A 658 -7.20 -4.32 22.81
CA GLY A 658 -6.00 -4.33 23.64
C GLY A 658 -4.74 -4.78 22.91
N ASP A 659 -4.76 -5.98 22.31
CA ASP A 659 -3.63 -6.52 21.53
C ASP A 659 -3.20 -5.57 20.40
N HIS A 660 -4.18 -4.97 19.71
CA HIS A 660 -3.94 -4.06 18.60
C HIS A 660 -3.26 -2.76 19.06
N LEU A 661 -3.83 -2.14 20.09
CA LEU A 661 -3.35 -0.86 20.62
C LEU A 661 -1.97 -1.00 21.26
N ARG A 662 -1.72 -2.11 21.96
CA ARG A 662 -0.39 -2.46 22.48
C ARG A 662 0.63 -2.61 21.37
N ARG A 663 0.31 -3.34 20.30
CA ARG A 663 1.19 -3.45 19.12
C ARG A 663 1.54 -2.09 18.55
N ILE A 664 0.56 -1.19 18.38
CA ILE A 664 0.81 0.19 17.89
C ILE A 664 1.73 0.95 18.84
N LEU A 665 1.51 0.86 20.16
CA LEU A 665 2.35 1.51 21.15
C LEU A 665 3.81 1.01 21.08
N VAL A 666 4.02 -0.29 20.91
CA VAL A 666 5.37 -0.86 20.78
C VAL A 666 6.06 -0.42 19.50
N LEU A 667 5.33 -0.40 18.38
CA LEU A 667 5.86 0.10 17.10
C LEU A 667 6.27 1.57 17.18
N LEU A 668 5.50 2.42 17.87
CA LEU A 668 5.88 3.81 18.10
C LEU A 668 7.12 3.93 18.98
N ALA A 669 7.20 3.13 20.06
CA ALA A 669 8.32 3.16 21.01
C ALA A 669 9.70 2.88 20.38
N ARG A 670 9.74 2.19 19.23
CA ARG A 670 10.96 1.94 18.45
C ARG A 670 11.56 3.21 17.83
N ASP A 671 10.74 4.22 17.57
CA ASP A 671 11.17 5.47 16.96
C ASP A 671 10.86 6.62 17.95
N PRO A 672 11.85 7.02 18.79
CA PRO A 672 11.66 8.08 19.76
C PRO A 672 11.25 9.41 19.13
N ALA A 673 11.67 9.68 17.89
CA ALA A 673 11.31 10.90 17.17
C ALA A 673 9.83 10.89 16.78
N LEU A 674 9.33 9.78 16.21
CA LEU A 674 7.90 9.63 15.92
C LEU A 674 7.05 9.60 17.19
N THR A 675 7.55 8.98 18.26
CA THR A 675 6.86 9.00 19.56
C THR A 675 6.67 10.43 20.06
N GLU A 676 7.70 11.28 19.99
CA GLU A 676 7.57 12.67 20.41
C GLU A 676 6.60 13.46 19.53
N VAL A 677 6.62 13.22 18.21
CA VAL A 677 5.64 13.81 17.29
C VAL A 677 4.21 13.44 17.68
N VAL A 678 3.94 12.18 18.03
CA VAL A 678 2.63 11.75 18.52
C VAL A 678 2.26 12.46 19.83
N ARG A 679 3.18 12.60 20.78
CA ARG A 679 2.94 13.35 22.04
C ARG A 679 2.59 14.81 21.78
N GLU A 680 3.30 15.47 20.86
CA GLU A 680 3.06 16.87 20.50
C GLU A 680 1.67 17.07 19.88
N VAL A 681 1.25 16.15 19.01
CA VAL A 681 -0.10 16.14 18.42
C VAL A 681 -1.17 15.92 19.50
N LEU A 682 -0.96 14.96 20.42
CA LEU A 682 -1.90 14.70 21.52
C LEU A 682 -2.03 15.89 22.48
N ARG A 683 -0.93 16.62 22.74
CA ARG A 683 -0.91 17.84 23.56
C ARG A 683 -1.50 19.07 22.86
N GLY A 684 -1.84 18.98 21.56
CA GLY A 684 -2.38 20.10 20.79
C GLY A 684 -1.37 21.24 20.56
N ARG A 685 -0.07 20.95 20.50
CA ARG A 685 0.98 21.97 20.36
C ARG A 685 1.15 22.46 18.91
N PRO A 686 1.55 23.73 18.70
CA PRO A 686 1.57 24.38 17.38
C PRO A 686 2.68 23.92 16.44
N SER A 687 3.71 23.20 16.93
CA SER A 687 4.84 22.72 16.12
C SER A 687 4.43 21.67 15.08
N GLY A 688 3.35 20.91 15.32
CA GLY A 688 2.85 19.87 14.43
C GLY A 688 3.89 18.79 14.06
N PRO A 689 3.49 17.70 13.39
CA PRO A 689 4.43 16.82 12.73
C PRO A 689 5.15 17.53 11.58
N THR A 690 6.37 17.10 11.25
CA THR A 690 6.96 17.40 9.93
C THR A 690 6.17 16.69 8.84
N THR A 691 6.27 17.12 7.58
CA THR A 691 5.61 16.45 6.45
C THR A 691 5.98 14.96 6.39
N GLU A 692 7.25 14.62 6.57
CA GLU A 692 7.73 13.24 6.56
C GLU A 692 7.14 12.41 7.71
N SER A 693 7.25 12.89 8.95
CA SER A 693 6.72 12.18 10.12
C SER A 693 5.19 12.05 10.09
N PHE A 694 4.49 13.06 9.58
CA PHE A 694 3.05 13.01 9.35
C PHE A 694 2.66 11.87 8.41
N TYR A 695 3.30 11.77 7.24
CA TYR A 695 2.97 10.71 6.29
C TYR A 695 3.35 9.32 6.82
N ARG A 696 4.47 9.20 7.56
CA ARG A 696 4.87 7.97 8.26
C ARG A 696 3.88 7.52 9.34
N LEU A 697 3.26 8.45 10.05
CA LEU A 697 2.26 8.13 11.08
C LEU A 697 0.87 7.89 10.49
N ARG A 698 0.53 8.57 9.39
CA ARG A 698 -0.72 8.39 8.66
C ARG A 698 -0.80 7.01 8.01
N SER A 699 0.29 6.53 7.44
CA SER A 699 0.40 5.22 6.77
C SER A 699 0.37 4.03 7.72
N ALA A 700 1.03 4.15 8.87
CA ALA A 700 0.98 3.24 9.99
C ALA A 700 -0.43 3.20 10.61
N GLY A 701 -1.33 4.08 10.16
CA GLY A 701 -2.71 4.15 10.59
C GLY A 701 -2.89 4.79 11.95
N VAL A 702 -1.87 5.52 12.45
CA VAL A 702 -1.88 6.19 13.76
C VAL A 702 -2.52 7.57 13.67
N MET A 703 -2.30 8.29 12.57
CA MET A 703 -2.81 9.64 12.34
C MET A 703 -3.76 9.74 11.13
N ALA A 704 -4.56 10.81 11.12
CA ALA A 704 -5.38 11.25 10.00
C ALA A 704 -5.20 12.75 9.73
N GLY A 705 -5.66 13.21 8.57
CA GLY A 705 -5.56 14.61 8.11
C GLY A 705 -5.14 14.70 6.64
N ASP A 706 -5.35 15.84 6.01
CA ASP A 706 -4.94 16.06 4.61
C ASP A 706 -3.52 16.62 4.50
N SER A 707 -3.01 17.24 5.58
CA SER A 707 -1.65 17.75 5.67
C SER A 707 -1.10 17.65 7.10
N ALA A 708 0.22 17.85 7.26
CA ALA A 708 0.86 17.86 8.57
C ALA A 708 0.29 18.91 9.53
N ARG A 709 -0.28 20.01 9.02
CA ARG A 709 -0.93 21.05 9.84
C ARG A 709 -2.29 20.63 10.37
N GLU A 710 -2.94 19.68 9.70
CA GLU A 710 -4.26 19.15 10.05
C GLU A 710 -4.15 17.77 10.70
N ALA A 711 -2.93 17.38 11.10
CA ALA A 711 -2.66 16.11 11.72
C ALA A 711 -3.42 15.97 13.04
N LYS A 712 -4.15 14.87 13.15
CA LYS A 712 -4.88 14.48 14.35
C LYS A 712 -4.72 12.98 14.60
N PRO A 713 -4.90 12.50 15.83
CA PRO A 713 -5.05 11.07 16.08
C PRO A 713 -6.15 10.52 15.19
N ARG A 714 -5.94 9.33 14.62
CA ARG A 714 -6.84 8.81 13.59
C ARG A 714 -8.29 8.67 14.05
N CYS A 715 -8.49 8.23 15.29
CA CYS A 715 -9.81 8.09 15.90
C CYS A 715 -9.75 8.33 17.41
N GLN A 716 -10.91 8.45 18.06
CA GLN A 716 -10.99 8.68 19.51
C GLN A 716 -10.35 7.53 20.31
N LEU A 717 -10.49 6.28 19.83
CA LEU A 717 -9.86 5.11 20.45
C LEU A 717 -8.34 5.30 20.58
N TYR A 718 -7.69 5.72 19.49
CA TYR A 718 -6.25 5.94 19.47
C TYR A 718 -5.87 7.16 20.32
N ALA A 719 -6.65 8.23 20.25
CA ALA A 719 -6.44 9.41 21.09
C ALA A 719 -6.43 9.03 22.57
N ASN A 720 -7.48 8.36 23.05
CA ASN A 720 -7.62 7.98 24.46
C ASN A 720 -6.51 7.04 24.93
N TYR A 721 -6.21 6.01 24.13
CA TYR A 721 -5.22 5.01 24.48
C TYR A 721 -3.81 5.64 24.52
N LEU A 722 -3.41 6.32 23.44
CA LEU A 722 -2.08 6.91 23.35
C LEU A 722 -1.89 8.06 24.34
N GLU A 723 -2.93 8.84 24.64
CA GLU A 723 -2.89 9.86 25.68
C GLU A 723 -2.59 9.25 27.05
N ARG A 724 -3.24 8.13 27.41
CA ARG A 724 -3.01 7.43 28.68
C ARG A 724 -1.60 6.84 28.83
N HIS A 725 -0.96 6.44 27.72
CA HIS A 725 0.31 5.70 27.75
C HIS A 725 1.53 6.52 27.31
N LEU A 726 1.34 7.67 26.65
CA LEU A 726 2.44 8.52 26.15
C LEU A 726 2.58 9.86 26.86
N LEU A 727 1.52 10.37 27.49
CA LEU A 727 1.51 11.61 28.28
C LEU A 727 1.54 11.30 29.77
#